data_AF-A0A920N7T9-F1
#
_entry.id   AF-A0A920N7T9-F1
#
_cell.length_a   1.000
_cell.length_b   1.000
_cell.length_c   1.000
_cell.angle_alpha   90.00
_cell.angle_beta   90.00
_cell.angle_gamma   90.00
#
_symmetry.space_group_name_H-M   'P 1'
#
loop_
_entity.id
_entity.type
_entity.pdbx_description
1 polymer ?
#
loop_
_entity_poly.entity_id
_entity_poly.type
_entity_poly.pdbx_seq_one_letter_code
_entity_poly.pdbx_strand_id
1 'polypeptide(L)'
;MTSCCQCPSRQHRKKRAGGALQPWDVGDLPEPPTMDWRKLPTLIGPGILMAGVAIGAGEWLFGPAVSAQYGGTLLWLATLSILGQVFFNIEVMRYALYCGEPIVVGYFRTTPGPRLWLPIYLVLEICNIWPFMAANAAVPLAAAIFGHLPTDADYQLLGITLTEAEWVKAMGYAIFLLAFLPLVFGGTIYRVIEKMMTFKVVVVLLVVAVIAVFQVSWDNMVEVVTGFGRFGQVPDRAESVIAGRHFSVNLPGDGREFTLRGTIGDGTPDFIELLVDGSKVDPQGNNQDAETRTVRAKLEKLVRSEAREGRFLVDDLDGRRRLLIRGRIRDPLKKRRADSAWVAESYMLVADDRTQTFAAGEEMPAEVREWADELVALQGMRRVGLVGYIGEHGGLPDLNWAIIIAFAAIAGAGGLSNTLASNYARDKGWGMGHHVGAIPSAIGGHKVELSHVGMVFDVDDTSRQRWKGWVRYIVRDQAGVWLGCCLLGMALPCMMSLEFIRNVPVEGNRAAAMTAVGLADHLPGYRGLVWTFMLMVSFLVLAPNAVFTGEQISRRWTDVIWTISPRAQRLEGGQVRLIYYGILSLYGVWGLFALAFFDPFQIAIIGAVLQNFALGCAALHTLYVNRTLYHAKCSPTG
;
A
#
# COMPACT_ATOMS: atom_id res chain seq x y z
N MET A 1 -34.34 33.82 51.49
CA MET A 1 -34.57 32.36 51.41
C MET A 1 -34.08 31.89 50.06
N THR A 2 -32.83 31.45 50.01
CA THR A 2 -32.11 31.03 48.80
C THR A 2 -32.38 29.54 48.57
N SER A 3 -33.09 29.22 47.50
CA SER A 3 -33.35 27.84 47.06
C SER A 3 -32.06 27.26 46.47
N CYS A 4 -31.41 26.35 47.20
CA CYS A 4 -30.35 25.50 46.66
C CYS A 4 -30.95 24.54 45.63
N CYS A 5 -30.62 24.75 44.35
CA CYS A 5 -30.73 23.71 43.34
C CYS A 5 -29.83 22.54 43.73
N GLN A 6 -30.44 21.41 44.07
CA GLN A 6 -29.73 20.14 44.27
C GLN A 6 -29.08 19.72 42.95
N CYS A 7 -27.76 19.53 42.98
CA CYS A 7 -27.04 18.76 41.95
C CYS A 7 -27.71 17.39 41.78
N PRO A 8 -27.87 16.87 40.55
CA PRO A 8 -28.30 15.50 40.35
C PRO A 8 -27.30 14.56 41.04
N SER A 9 -27.82 13.69 41.89
CA SER A 9 -27.06 12.70 42.63
C SER A 9 -26.24 11.82 41.67
N ARG A 10 -24.97 11.58 42.01
CA ARG A 10 -24.13 10.53 41.41
C ARG A 10 -24.82 9.18 41.67
N GLN A 11 -25.75 8.78 40.81
CA GLN A 11 -26.20 7.39 40.75
C GLN A 11 -24.96 6.52 40.54
N HIS A 12 -24.72 5.57 41.44
CA HIS A 12 -23.66 4.58 41.28
C HIS A 12 -23.92 3.80 39.99
N ARG A 13 -23.30 4.23 38.89
CA ARG A 13 -23.33 3.48 37.62
C ARG A 13 -22.80 2.09 37.90
N LYS A 14 -23.59 1.08 37.54
CA LYS A 14 -23.18 -0.32 37.61
C LYS A 14 -21.84 -0.47 36.88
N LYS A 15 -20.91 -1.20 37.49
CA LYS A 15 -19.57 -1.43 36.93
C LYS A 15 -19.37 -2.90 36.58
N ARG A 16 -18.58 -3.16 35.54
CA ARG A 16 -18.25 -4.52 35.08
C ARG A 16 -16.74 -4.70 35.03
N ALA A 17 -16.26 -5.88 35.45
CA ALA A 17 -14.84 -6.20 35.39
C ALA A 17 -14.30 -6.02 33.97
N GLY A 18 -13.20 -5.28 33.84
CA GLY A 18 -12.59 -4.92 32.56
C GLY A 18 -11.19 -5.53 32.37
N GLY A 19 -10.94 -6.69 32.99
CA GLY A 19 -9.64 -7.36 32.95
C GLY A 19 -8.58 -6.67 33.83
N ALA A 20 -7.37 -6.48 33.28
CA ALA A 20 -6.20 -5.92 33.97
C ALA A 20 -6.24 -4.38 34.14
N LEU A 21 -7.23 -3.69 33.57
CA LEU A 21 -7.45 -2.25 33.73
C LEU A 21 -8.73 -1.98 34.54
N GLN A 22 -9.03 -0.70 34.78
CA GLN A 22 -10.20 -0.26 35.52
C GLN A 22 -11.52 -0.87 34.99
N PRO A 23 -12.48 -1.21 35.87
CA PRO A 23 -13.79 -1.71 35.48
C PRO A 23 -14.51 -0.77 34.51
N TRP A 24 -15.22 -1.31 33.54
CA TRP A 24 -16.08 -0.54 32.63
C TRP A 24 -17.32 -0.04 33.36
N ASP A 25 -17.80 1.13 32.96
CA ASP A 25 -19.14 1.58 33.32
C ASP A 25 -20.18 0.82 32.49
N VAL A 26 -21.43 0.76 32.97
CA VAL A 26 -22.55 0.16 32.24
C VAL A 26 -23.52 1.24 31.78
N GLY A 27 -23.93 1.19 30.51
CA GLY A 27 -24.96 2.04 29.92
C GLY A 27 -25.70 1.35 28.78
N ASP A 28 -26.47 2.11 28.01
CA ASP A 28 -27.37 1.57 27.01
C ASP A 28 -26.74 1.54 25.61
N LEU A 29 -26.88 0.42 24.90
CA LEU A 29 -26.46 0.32 23.51
C LEU A 29 -27.43 1.13 22.63
N PRO A 30 -26.96 2.17 21.90
CA PRO A 30 -27.82 2.96 21.04
C PRO A 30 -28.34 2.16 19.84
N GLU A 31 -29.39 2.65 19.21
CA GLU A 31 -29.94 2.02 18.02
C GLU A 31 -29.00 2.15 16.81
N PRO A 32 -28.80 1.07 16.04
CA PRO A 32 -28.02 1.14 14.82
C PRO A 32 -28.74 2.02 13.79
N PRO A 33 -28.00 2.75 12.95
CA PRO A 33 -28.59 3.62 11.95
C PRO A 33 -29.47 2.84 10.96
N THR A 34 -30.62 3.43 10.62
CA THR A 34 -31.53 2.89 9.59
C THR A 34 -30.99 3.22 8.19
N MET A 35 -30.90 2.21 7.32
CA MET A 35 -30.48 2.42 5.95
C MET A 35 -31.65 2.96 5.12
N ASP A 36 -31.52 4.22 4.73
CA ASP A 36 -32.34 4.84 3.69
C ASP A 36 -31.37 5.28 2.59
N TRP A 37 -31.70 5.02 1.32
CA TRP A 37 -30.88 5.42 0.16
C TRP A 37 -30.65 6.93 0.12
N ARG A 38 -31.56 7.72 0.70
CA ARG A 38 -31.42 9.17 0.88
C ARG A 38 -30.38 9.56 1.94
N LYS A 39 -29.97 8.62 2.79
CA LYS A 39 -28.96 8.78 3.85
C LYS A 39 -27.60 8.18 3.48
N LEU A 40 -27.36 7.85 2.21
CA LEU A 40 -26.07 7.35 1.71
C LEU A 40 -24.85 8.19 2.15
N PRO A 41 -24.90 9.54 2.21
CA PRO A 41 -23.79 10.34 2.73
C PRO A 41 -23.49 10.12 4.22
N THR A 42 -24.45 9.62 5.01
CA THR A 42 -24.23 9.24 6.42
C THR A 42 -23.65 7.84 6.59
N LEU A 43 -23.59 7.05 5.50
CA LEU A 43 -22.88 5.77 5.43
C LEU A 43 -21.38 5.94 5.19
N ILE A 44 -20.92 7.17 4.89
CA ILE A 44 -19.50 7.55 4.89
C ILE A 44 -19.04 7.47 6.36
N GLY A 45 -18.32 6.39 6.66
CA GLY A 45 -17.85 6.04 8.00
C GLY A 45 -16.38 5.59 8.03
N PRO A 46 -15.97 4.83 9.06
CA PRO A 46 -14.64 4.25 9.16
C PRO A 46 -14.20 3.47 7.91
N GLY A 47 -15.09 2.78 7.20
CA GLY A 47 -14.75 2.01 5.99
C GLY A 47 -14.16 2.86 4.86
N ILE A 48 -14.83 3.96 4.46
CA ILE A 48 -14.30 4.84 3.39
C ILE A 48 -13.04 5.58 3.84
N LEU A 49 -12.93 5.95 5.13
CA LEU A 49 -11.70 6.54 5.68
C LEU A 49 -10.55 5.54 5.60
N MET A 50 -10.75 4.31 6.08
CA MET A 50 -9.77 3.22 6.01
C MET A 50 -9.43 2.84 4.56
N ALA A 51 -10.38 2.97 3.63
CA ALA A 51 -10.11 2.78 2.21
C ALA A 51 -9.23 3.90 1.65
N GLY A 52 -9.39 5.12 2.16
CA GLY A 52 -8.47 6.21 1.89
C GLY A 52 -7.07 5.90 2.35
N VAL A 53 -6.89 5.28 3.51
CA VAL A 53 -5.56 4.85 3.98
C VAL A 53 -4.97 3.80 3.04
N ALA A 54 -5.78 2.79 2.67
CA ALA A 54 -5.37 1.76 1.75
C ALA A 54 -4.91 2.36 0.41
N ILE A 55 -5.69 3.29 -0.17
CA ILE A 55 -5.29 4.03 -1.38
C ILE A 55 -4.13 4.99 -1.07
N GLY A 56 -2.93 4.41 -1.10
CA GLY A 56 -1.66 5.01 -0.71
C GLY A 56 -0.50 4.24 -1.31
N ALA A 57 0.54 3.94 -0.52
CA ALA A 57 1.73 3.28 -1.03
C ALA A 57 1.47 1.87 -1.59
N GLY A 58 0.59 1.08 -0.98
CA GLY A 58 0.29 -0.28 -1.47
C GLY A 58 -0.26 -0.25 -2.89
N GLU A 59 -1.32 0.51 -3.08
CA GLU A 59 -2.14 0.55 -4.28
C GLU A 59 -1.54 1.43 -5.37
N TRP A 60 -0.70 2.41 -5.02
CA TRP A 60 -0.10 3.36 -5.97
C TRP A 60 1.39 3.12 -6.26
N LEU A 61 2.12 2.50 -5.33
CA LEU A 61 3.56 2.21 -5.50
C LEU A 61 3.78 0.72 -5.69
N PHE A 62 3.47 -0.10 -4.68
CA PHE A 62 3.85 -1.51 -4.66
C PHE A 62 3.04 -2.35 -5.66
N GLY A 63 1.72 -2.15 -5.76
CA GLY A 63 0.86 -2.85 -6.70
C GLY A 63 1.28 -2.60 -8.15
N PRO A 64 1.33 -1.33 -8.60
CA PRO A 64 1.89 -0.95 -9.89
C PRO A 64 3.31 -1.46 -10.12
N ALA A 65 4.16 -1.46 -9.10
CA ALA A 65 5.54 -1.97 -9.23
C ALA A 65 5.59 -3.49 -9.45
N VAL A 66 4.78 -4.24 -8.72
CA VAL A 66 4.65 -5.68 -8.89
C VAL A 66 4.02 -6.00 -10.24
N SER A 67 2.94 -5.33 -10.64
CA SER A 67 2.29 -5.58 -11.93
C SER A 67 3.18 -5.21 -13.12
N ALA A 68 3.93 -4.10 -13.03
CA ALA A 68 4.87 -3.68 -14.07
C ALA A 68 5.92 -4.76 -14.35
N GLN A 69 6.44 -5.39 -13.29
CA GLN A 69 7.54 -6.35 -13.39
C GLN A 69 7.09 -7.79 -13.60
N TYR A 70 5.91 -8.15 -13.08
CA TYR A 70 5.47 -9.54 -12.90
C TYR A 70 4.06 -9.82 -13.47
N GLY A 71 3.46 -8.85 -14.16
CA GLY A 71 2.12 -8.99 -14.72
C GLY A 71 1.03 -9.02 -13.66
N GLY A 72 -0.19 -9.39 -14.07
CA GLY A 72 -1.32 -9.56 -13.14
C GLY A 72 -1.27 -10.84 -12.30
N THR A 73 -0.24 -11.68 -12.46
CA THR A 73 -0.20 -13.04 -11.88
C THR A 73 -0.20 -13.02 -10.35
N LEU A 74 0.47 -12.05 -9.70
CA LEU A 74 0.61 -12.01 -8.23
C LEU A 74 -0.52 -11.28 -7.49
N LEU A 75 -1.54 -10.77 -8.20
CA LEU A 75 -2.62 -9.98 -7.58
C LEU A 75 -3.50 -10.80 -6.61
N TRP A 76 -3.50 -12.13 -6.69
CA TRP A 76 -4.18 -12.98 -5.71
C TRP A 76 -3.63 -12.83 -4.28
N LEU A 77 -2.37 -12.41 -4.13
CA LEU A 77 -1.81 -12.09 -2.81
C LEU A 77 -2.52 -10.88 -2.18
N ALA A 78 -2.86 -9.86 -2.98
CA ALA A 78 -3.68 -8.75 -2.53
C ALA A 78 -5.09 -9.21 -2.14
N THR A 79 -5.70 -10.14 -2.89
CA THR A 79 -6.99 -10.73 -2.52
C THR A 79 -6.94 -11.36 -1.13
N LEU A 80 -5.97 -12.23 -0.86
CA LEU A 80 -5.86 -12.90 0.44
C LEU A 80 -5.59 -11.90 1.57
N SER A 81 -4.71 -10.94 1.33
CA SER A 81 -4.38 -9.91 2.33
C SER A 81 -5.58 -9.04 2.67
N ILE A 82 -6.28 -8.51 1.66
CA ILE A 82 -7.45 -7.66 1.84
C ILE A 82 -8.57 -8.46 2.52
N LEU A 83 -8.85 -9.70 2.10
CA LEU A 83 -9.88 -10.54 2.75
C LEU A 83 -9.55 -10.82 4.23
N GLY A 84 -8.31 -11.19 4.54
CA GLY A 84 -7.87 -11.39 5.93
C GLY A 84 -8.06 -10.13 6.77
N GLN A 85 -7.76 -8.97 6.18
CA GLN A 85 -7.94 -7.67 6.82
C GLN A 85 -9.42 -7.27 6.96
N VAL A 86 -10.34 -7.66 6.07
CA VAL A 86 -11.79 -7.48 6.29
C VAL A 86 -12.21 -8.13 7.60
N PHE A 87 -11.84 -9.40 7.80
CA PHE A 87 -12.18 -10.12 9.02
C PHE A 87 -11.57 -9.45 10.24
N PHE A 88 -10.29 -9.08 10.16
CA PHE A 88 -9.60 -8.37 11.24
C PHE A 88 -10.28 -7.04 11.58
N ASN A 89 -10.57 -6.20 10.58
CA ASN A 89 -11.23 -4.90 10.76
C ASN A 89 -12.60 -5.05 11.43
N ILE A 90 -13.40 -6.03 10.99
CA ILE A 90 -14.70 -6.33 11.61
C ILE A 90 -14.50 -6.69 13.09
N GLU A 91 -13.56 -7.58 13.42
CA GLU A 91 -13.33 -8.01 14.79
C GLU A 91 -12.83 -6.90 15.72
N VAL A 92 -11.95 -6.02 15.25
CA VAL A 92 -11.50 -4.86 16.04
C VAL A 92 -12.61 -3.81 16.19
N MET A 93 -13.45 -3.61 15.17
CA MET A 93 -14.60 -2.70 15.25
C MET A 93 -15.67 -3.22 16.18
N ARG A 94 -15.93 -4.53 16.20
CA ARG A 94 -16.85 -5.16 17.17
C ARG A 94 -16.44 -4.82 18.60
N TYR A 95 -15.14 -4.82 18.88
CA TYR A 95 -14.64 -4.48 20.21
C TYR A 95 -15.00 -3.04 20.59
N ALA A 96 -14.74 -2.08 19.71
CA ALA A 96 -15.14 -0.69 19.91
C ALA A 96 -16.66 -0.51 20.03
N LEU A 97 -17.46 -1.27 19.26
CA LEU A 97 -18.91 -1.24 19.42
C LEU A 97 -19.38 -1.78 20.78
N TYR A 98 -18.66 -2.73 21.36
CA TYR A 98 -19.02 -3.39 22.61
C TYR A 98 -18.68 -2.56 23.85
N CYS A 99 -17.51 -1.93 23.89
CA CYS A 99 -17.03 -1.21 25.07
C CYS A 99 -16.69 0.27 24.83
N GLY A 100 -16.74 0.76 23.59
CA GLY A 100 -16.37 2.13 23.24
C GLY A 100 -14.86 2.41 23.34
N GLU A 101 -14.03 1.39 23.53
CA GLU A 101 -12.57 1.53 23.57
C GLU A 101 -11.92 1.02 22.29
N PRO A 102 -10.78 1.59 21.86
CA PRO A 102 -9.97 1.03 20.79
C PRO A 102 -9.44 -0.37 21.14
N ILE A 103 -9.29 -1.23 20.13
CA ILE A 103 -8.80 -2.60 20.33
C ILE A 103 -7.42 -2.64 21.00
N VAL A 104 -6.57 -1.65 20.71
CA VAL A 104 -5.24 -1.56 21.32
C VAL A 104 -5.35 -1.39 22.83
N VAL A 105 -6.32 -0.62 23.34
CA VAL A 105 -6.59 -0.57 24.79
C VAL A 105 -7.05 -1.94 25.31
N GLY A 106 -7.85 -2.64 24.52
CA GLY A 106 -8.29 -4.02 24.82
C GLY A 106 -7.14 -5.01 24.99
N TYR A 107 -6.08 -4.90 24.19
CA TYR A 107 -4.87 -5.71 24.35
C TYR A 107 -4.26 -5.57 25.75
N PHE A 108 -4.27 -4.36 26.31
CA PHE A 108 -3.69 -4.08 27.62
C PHE A 108 -4.63 -4.49 28.77
N ARG A 109 -5.90 -4.80 28.47
CA ARG A 109 -6.85 -5.38 29.44
C ARG A 109 -6.67 -6.89 29.62
N THR A 110 -6.05 -7.60 28.69
CA THR A 110 -5.86 -9.05 28.80
C THR A 110 -4.69 -9.38 29.73
N THR A 111 -4.67 -10.58 30.31
CA THR A 111 -3.48 -11.06 31.05
C THR A 111 -2.36 -11.40 30.05
N PRO A 112 -1.09 -11.05 30.31
CA PRO A 112 -0.50 -10.65 31.61
C PRO A 112 -0.58 -9.15 31.97
N GLY A 113 -1.31 -8.34 31.19
CA GLY A 113 -1.58 -6.94 31.48
C GLY A 113 -0.53 -5.96 30.94
N PRO A 114 -0.65 -4.67 31.29
CA PRO A 114 0.08 -3.59 30.62
C PRO A 114 1.60 -3.68 30.69
N ARG A 115 2.16 -4.24 31.76
CA ARG A 115 3.62 -4.29 31.99
C ARG A 115 4.34 -5.14 30.94
N LEU A 116 3.69 -6.20 30.44
CA LEU A 116 4.25 -7.05 29.40
C LEU A 116 3.86 -6.56 28.00
N TRP A 117 2.61 -6.17 27.81
CA TRP A 117 2.13 -5.78 26.48
C TRP A 117 2.74 -4.47 25.98
N LEU A 118 3.09 -3.54 26.88
CA LEU A 118 3.73 -2.27 26.51
C LEU A 118 5.02 -2.45 25.71
N PRO A 119 6.08 -3.13 26.21
CA PRO A 119 7.31 -3.30 25.45
C PRO A 119 7.11 -4.07 24.14
N ILE A 120 6.21 -5.06 24.11
CA ILE A 120 5.91 -5.82 22.88
C ILE A 120 5.34 -4.88 21.80
N TYR A 121 4.31 -4.10 22.13
CA TYR A 121 3.70 -3.20 21.15
C TYR A 121 4.61 -2.04 20.78
N LEU A 122 5.51 -1.58 21.66
CA LEU A 122 6.55 -0.61 21.30
C LEU A 122 7.51 -1.18 20.24
N VAL A 123 7.91 -2.46 20.35
CA VAL A 123 8.74 -3.12 19.33
C VAL A 123 7.98 -3.27 18.01
N LEU A 124 6.72 -3.69 18.06
CA LEU A 124 5.87 -3.78 16.86
C LEU A 124 5.65 -2.42 16.19
N GLU A 125 5.65 -1.33 16.96
CA GLU A 125 5.51 0.03 16.46
C GLU A 125 6.72 0.51 15.64
N ILE A 126 7.93 -0.04 15.88
CA ILE A 126 9.14 0.34 15.12
C ILE A 126 8.93 0.18 13.61
N CYS A 127 8.03 -0.70 13.18
CA CYS A 127 7.68 -0.90 11.78
C CYS A 127 6.89 0.28 11.15
N ASN A 128 6.26 1.12 11.98
CA ASN A 128 5.32 2.18 11.58
C ASN A 128 5.83 3.61 11.81
N ILE A 129 6.95 3.80 12.53
CA ILE A 129 7.48 5.13 12.87
C ILE A 129 8.16 5.88 11.70
N TRP A 130 8.06 5.37 10.48
CA TRP A 130 8.84 5.85 9.35
C TRP A 130 8.06 6.83 8.45
N PRO A 131 8.57 8.04 8.20
CA PRO A 131 7.88 9.08 7.42
C PRO A 131 8.02 8.92 5.89
N PHE A 132 8.07 7.69 5.37
CA PHE A 132 8.38 7.43 3.96
C PHE A 132 7.30 7.97 2.99
N MET A 133 6.05 8.12 3.44
CA MET A 133 4.96 8.68 2.61
C MET A 133 5.25 10.12 2.18
N ALA A 134 5.85 10.94 3.05
CA ALA A 134 6.20 12.31 2.72
C ALA A 134 7.33 12.39 1.68
N ALA A 135 8.34 11.52 1.82
CA ALA A 135 9.42 11.40 0.84
C ALA A 135 8.90 10.97 -0.54
N ASN A 136 8.03 9.96 -0.59
CA ASN A 136 7.44 9.50 -1.84
C ASN A 136 6.50 10.54 -2.47
N ALA A 137 5.80 11.34 -1.67
CA ALA A 137 5.00 12.46 -2.16
C ALA A 137 5.85 13.61 -2.73
N ALA A 138 7.10 13.76 -2.28
CA ALA A 138 7.99 14.80 -2.79
C ALA A 138 8.39 14.56 -4.25
N VAL A 139 8.49 13.30 -4.68
CA VAL A 139 8.92 12.94 -6.04
C VAL A 139 7.98 13.44 -7.12
N PRO A 140 6.65 13.17 -7.09
CA PRO A 140 5.76 13.69 -8.12
C PRO A 140 5.66 15.23 -8.07
N LEU A 141 5.78 15.85 -6.89
CA LEU A 141 5.83 17.30 -6.78
C LEU A 141 7.10 17.87 -7.43
N ALA A 142 8.25 17.26 -7.18
CA ALA A 142 9.53 17.65 -7.78
C ALA A 142 9.52 17.43 -9.28
N ALA A 143 9.03 16.29 -9.75
CA ALA A 143 8.90 15.99 -11.17
C ALA A 143 7.98 16.99 -11.91
N ALA A 144 6.95 17.51 -11.23
CA ALA A 144 6.08 18.53 -11.79
C ALA A 144 6.77 19.90 -11.89
N ILE A 145 7.71 20.20 -10.97
CA ILE A 145 8.50 21.44 -10.98
C ILE A 145 9.65 21.37 -12.00
N PHE A 146 10.38 20.25 -12.03
CA PHE A 146 11.53 20.06 -12.93
C PHE A 146 11.09 19.84 -14.38
N GLY A 147 9.90 19.26 -14.59
CA GLY A 147 9.40 18.90 -15.92
C GLY A 147 9.89 17.53 -16.42
N HIS A 148 10.69 16.83 -15.62
CA HIS A 148 11.15 15.46 -15.85
C HIS A 148 11.30 14.73 -14.51
N LEU A 149 11.58 13.43 -14.55
CA LEU A 149 11.85 12.68 -13.32
C LEU A 149 13.14 13.19 -12.66
N PRO A 150 13.19 13.31 -11.32
CA PRO A 150 14.40 13.72 -10.61
C PRO A 150 15.59 12.81 -10.92
N THR A 151 16.75 13.44 -11.11
CA THR A 151 18.06 12.84 -11.39
C THR A 151 19.10 13.30 -10.36
N ASP A 152 20.38 13.09 -10.65
CA ASP A 152 21.50 13.65 -9.87
C ASP A 152 22.03 14.97 -10.45
N ALA A 153 21.30 15.60 -11.38
CA ALA A 153 21.67 16.88 -11.97
C ALA A 153 21.51 18.05 -10.98
N ASP A 154 22.26 19.12 -11.21
CA ASP A 154 22.09 20.38 -10.48
C ASP A 154 20.85 21.13 -10.99
N TYR A 155 20.04 21.64 -10.06
CA TYR A 155 18.86 22.43 -10.35
C TYR A 155 18.87 23.73 -9.54
N GLN A 156 18.67 24.85 -10.23
CA GLN A 156 18.63 26.17 -9.62
C GLN A 156 17.18 26.64 -9.45
N LEU A 157 16.77 26.86 -8.20
CA LEU A 157 15.44 27.37 -7.86
C LEU A 157 15.57 28.49 -6.83
N LEU A 158 14.89 29.62 -7.08
CA LEU A 158 14.90 30.80 -6.19
C LEU A 158 16.31 31.30 -5.81
N GLY A 159 17.28 31.14 -6.73
CA GLY A 159 18.67 31.59 -6.53
C GLY A 159 19.55 30.62 -5.71
N ILE A 160 19.03 29.45 -5.33
CA ILE A 160 19.79 28.39 -4.66
C ILE A 160 20.04 27.25 -5.65
N THR A 161 21.29 26.79 -5.77
CA THR A 161 21.66 25.63 -6.59
C THR A 161 21.90 24.44 -5.68
N LEU A 162 21.11 23.38 -5.86
CA LEU A 162 21.26 22.09 -5.19
C LEU A 162 21.06 20.99 -6.24
N THR A 163 21.50 19.78 -5.94
CA THR A 163 21.14 18.63 -6.78
C THR A 163 19.62 18.40 -6.73
N GLU A 164 19.04 17.84 -7.79
CA GLU A 164 17.61 17.50 -7.84
C GLU A 164 17.22 16.53 -6.72
N ALA A 165 18.09 15.58 -6.39
CA ALA A 165 17.91 14.68 -5.25
C ALA A 165 17.82 15.43 -3.91
N GLU A 166 18.66 16.44 -3.68
CA GLU A 166 18.60 17.29 -2.48
C GLU A 166 17.32 18.15 -2.44
N TRP A 167 16.87 18.66 -3.59
CA TRP A 167 15.58 19.36 -3.68
C TRP A 167 14.40 18.45 -3.32
N VAL A 168 14.37 17.22 -3.85
CA VAL A 168 13.37 16.21 -3.48
C VAL A 168 13.39 15.97 -1.96
N LYS A 169 14.58 15.85 -1.36
CA LYS A 169 14.72 15.67 0.09
C LYS A 169 14.18 16.89 0.87
N ALA A 170 14.52 18.10 0.44
CA ALA A 170 14.02 19.34 1.06
C ALA A 170 12.50 19.46 0.98
N MET A 171 11.91 19.12 -0.16
CA MET A 171 10.46 19.06 -0.36
C MET A 171 9.81 17.99 0.51
N GLY A 172 10.48 16.84 0.70
CA GLY A 172 10.05 15.80 1.63
C GLY A 172 9.92 16.30 3.06
N TYR A 173 10.89 17.08 3.56
CA TYR A 173 10.78 17.72 4.88
C TYR A 173 9.62 18.72 4.94
N ALA A 174 9.45 19.54 3.90
CA ALA A 174 8.36 20.52 3.86
C ALA A 174 6.99 19.83 3.89
N ILE A 175 6.78 18.80 3.05
CA ILE A 175 5.54 18.01 3.00
C ILE A 175 5.29 17.33 4.35
N PHE A 176 6.33 16.75 4.96
CA PHE A 176 6.21 16.09 6.25
C PHE A 176 5.75 17.06 7.36
N LEU A 177 6.35 18.25 7.44
CA LEU A 177 5.96 19.26 8.42
C LEU A 177 4.55 19.81 8.17
N LEU A 178 4.23 20.07 6.90
CA LEU A 178 2.90 20.54 6.49
C LEU A 178 1.81 19.48 6.72
N ALA A 179 2.16 18.19 6.75
CA ALA A 179 1.22 17.11 7.01
C ALA A 179 0.55 17.20 8.39
N PHE A 180 1.13 17.92 9.36
CA PHE A 180 0.52 18.10 10.68
C PHE A 180 -0.47 19.25 10.74
N LEU A 181 -0.43 20.19 9.78
CA LEU A 181 -1.28 21.37 9.78
C LEU A 181 -2.79 21.03 9.76
N PRO A 182 -3.28 20.09 8.92
CA PRO A 182 -4.69 19.71 8.93
C PRO A 182 -5.17 19.22 10.30
N LEU A 183 -4.32 18.52 11.06
CA LEU A 183 -4.65 17.91 12.35
C LEU A 183 -4.93 18.96 13.46
N VAL A 184 -4.56 20.21 13.25
CA VAL A 184 -4.75 21.31 14.22
C VAL A 184 -6.19 21.83 14.21
N PHE A 185 -6.90 21.72 13.08
CA PHE A 185 -8.22 22.33 12.86
C PHE A 185 -9.37 21.31 12.91
N GLY A 186 -10.62 21.77 12.78
CA GLY A 186 -11.75 20.92 12.39
C GLY A 186 -12.63 20.31 13.50
N GLY A 187 -12.46 20.73 14.74
CA GLY A 187 -13.26 20.29 15.89
C GLY A 187 -12.82 18.93 16.46
N THR A 188 -12.81 17.89 15.63
CA THR A 188 -12.19 16.61 15.98
C THR A 188 -11.24 16.17 14.89
N ILE A 189 -10.17 15.51 15.30
CA ILE A 189 -9.13 15.01 14.39
C ILE A 189 -9.75 14.06 13.36
N TYR A 190 -10.67 13.20 13.83
CA TYR A 190 -11.42 12.27 12.98
C TYR A 190 -12.14 12.97 11.82
N ARG A 191 -12.87 14.07 12.06
CA ARG A 191 -13.65 14.75 11.01
C ARG A 191 -12.77 15.34 9.91
N VAL A 192 -11.58 15.82 10.25
CA VAL A 192 -10.63 16.34 9.25
C VAL A 192 -10.13 15.20 8.38
N ILE A 193 -9.65 14.12 9.00
CA ILE A 193 -9.15 12.95 8.27
C ILE A 193 -10.24 12.32 7.41
N GLU A 194 -11.46 12.17 7.94
CA GLU A 194 -12.60 11.64 7.22
C GLU A 194 -12.87 12.45 5.93
N LYS A 195 -12.94 13.78 6.03
CA LYS A 195 -13.18 14.65 4.86
C LYS A 195 -12.04 14.58 3.86
N MET A 196 -10.81 14.69 4.32
CA MET A 196 -9.62 14.67 3.48
C MET A 196 -9.47 13.33 2.74
N MET A 197 -9.62 12.21 3.45
CA MET A 197 -9.52 10.87 2.87
C MET A 197 -10.69 10.57 1.94
N THR A 198 -11.92 10.95 2.30
CA THR A 198 -13.08 10.77 1.42
C THR A 198 -12.91 11.54 0.11
N PHE A 199 -12.49 12.81 0.18
CA PHE A 199 -12.19 13.62 -1.00
C PHE A 199 -11.13 12.94 -1.88
N LYS A 200 -10.01 12.50 -1.27
CA LYS A 200 -8.95 11.78 -1.97
C LYS A 200 -9.48 10.54 -2.69
N VAL A 201 -10.19 9.66 -1.97
CA VAL A 201 -10.70 8.39 -2.54
C VAL A 201 -11.61 8.64 -3.73
N VAL A 202 -12.57 9.55 -3.58
CA VAL A 202 -13.54 9.85 -4.65
C VAL A 202 -12.83 10.40 -5.88
N VAL A 203 -11.93 11.36 -5.70
CA VAL A 203 -11.21 11.99 -6.82
C VAL A 203 -10.29 10.98 -7.51
N VAL A 204 -9.45 10.28 -6.73
CA VAL A 204 -8.47 9.35 -7.28
C VAL A 204 -9.16 8.20 -8.01
N LEU A 205 -10.11 7.51 -7.36
CA LEU A 205 -10.80 6.38 -7.99
C LEU A 205 -11.58 6.81 -9.24
N LEU A 206 -12.22 7.98 -9.23
CA LEU A 206 -12.90 8.50 -10.42
C LEU A 206 -11.91 8.72 -11.56
N VAL A 207 -10.79 9.39 -11.29
CA VAL A 207 -9.78 9.70 -12.32
C VAL A 207 -9.18 8.42 -12.89
N VAL A 208 -8.72 7.48 -12.05
CA VAL A 208 -8.14 6.24 -12.56
C VAL A 208 -9.17 5.32 -13.21
N ALA A 209 -10.43 5.34 -12.77
CA ALA A 209 -11.50 4.61 -13.44
C ALA A 209 -11.76 5.16 -14.85
N VAL A 210 -11.81 6.49 -15.01
CA VAL A 210 -11.95 7.13 -16.32
C VAL A 210 -10.78 6.75 -17.21
N ILE A 211 -9.54 6.86 -16.72
CA ILE A 211 -8.35 6.47 -17.51
C ILE A 211 -8.41 4.99 -17.87
N ALA A 212 -8.73 4.10 -16.92
CA ALA A 212 -8.83 2.68 -17.18
C ALA A 212 -9.88 2.34 -18.26
N VAL A 213 -11.06 2.99 -18.21
CA VAL A 213 -12.13 2.75 -19.18
C VAL A 213 -11.76 3.22 -20.59
N PHE A 214 -11.05 4.34 -20.71
CA PHE A 214 -10.79 4.97 -22.01
C PHE A 214 -9.40 4.67 -22.60
N GLN A 215 -8.43 4.29 -21.78
CA GLN A 215 -7.03 4.19 -22.20
C GLN A 215 -6.40 2.81 -21.95
N VAL A 216 -7.02 1.93 -21.16
CA VAL A 216 -6.49 0.59 -20.93
C VAL A 216 -7.13 -0.43 -21.87
N SER A 217 -6.30 -1.29 -22.43
CA SER A 217 -6.74 -2.37 -23.32
C SER A 217 -7.51 -3.45 -22.56
N TRP A 218 -8.45 -4.10 -23.25
CA TRP A 218 -9.26 -5.16 -22.65
C TRP A 218 -8.43 -6.34 -22.14
N ASP A 219 -7.35 -6.70 -22.83
CA ASP A 219 -6.47 -7.80 -22.45
C ASP A 219 -5.85 -7.55 -21.07
N ASN A 220 -5.34 -6.33 -20.85
CA ASN A 220 -4.78 -5.91 -19.57
C ASN A 220 -5.87 -5.81 -18.47
N MET A 221 -7.07 -5.35 -18.80
CA MET A 221 -8.19 -5.37 -17.86
C MET A 221 -8.53 -6.80 -17.41
N VAL A 222 -8.64 -7.74 -18.35
CA VAL A 222 -8.90 -9.15 -18.06
C VAL A 222 -7.75 -9.76 -17.27
N GLU A 223 -6.50 -9.47 -17.64
CA GLU A 223 -5.32 -9.96 -16.93
C GLU A 223 -5.34 -9.56 -15.45
N VAL A 224 -5.65 -8.29 -15.14
CA VAL A 224 -5.77 -7.79 -13.77
C VAL A 224 -6.94 -8.44 -13.03
N VAL A 225 -8.14 -8.43 -13.61
CA VAL A 225 -9.34 -8.96 -12.97
C VAL A 225 -9.19 -10.45 -12.66
N THR A 226 -8.67 -11.22 -13.61
CA THR A 226 -8.40 -12.66 -13.41
C THR A 226 -7.23 -12.90 -12.46
N GLY A 227 -6.26 -11.98 -12.41
CA GLY A 227 -5.11 -12.00 -11.51
C GLY A 227 -5.48 -12.13 -10.04
N PHE A 228 -6.54 -11.46 -9.59
CA PHE A 228 -7.06 -11.56 -8.22
C PHE A 228 -7.50 -12.99 -7.83
N GLY A 229 -7.77 -13.87 -8.81
CA GLY A 229 -8.22 -15.25 -8.59
C GLY A 229 -7.17 -16.33 -8.93
N ARG A 230 -5.94 -15.97 -9.33
CA ARG A 230 -4.89 -16.92 -9.76
C ARG A 230 -4.13 -17.55 -8.58
N PHE A 231 -4.86 -18.09 -7.60
CA PHE A 231 -4.27 -18.62 -6.37
C PHE A 231 -3.17 -19.67 -6.65
N GLY A 232 -2.01 -19.48 -6.02
CA GLY A 232 -0.88 -20.40 -6.12
C GLY A 232 -0.08 -20.30 -7.43
N GLN A 233 -0.45 -19.42 -8.36
CA GLN A 233 0.36 -19.15 -9.54
C GLN A 233 1.42 -18.08 -9.25
N VAL A 234 2.60 -18.25 -9.84
CA VAL A 234 3.69 -17.28 -9.83
C VAL A 234 4.18 -17.04 -11.26
N PRO A 235 4.65 -15.83 -11.56
CA PRO A 235 5.26 -15.54 -12.85
C PRO A 235 6.66 -16.13 -12.87
N ASP A 236 7.00 -16.70 -14.01
CA ASP A 236 8.34 -17.13 -14.33
C ASP A 236 8.82 -16.25 -15.49
N ARG A 237 9.84 -15.41 -15.23
CA ARG A 237 10.26 -14.39 -16.18
C ARG A 237 11.35 -14.96 -17.07
N ALA A 238 11.27 -14.67 -18.37
CA ALA A 238 12.34 -15.05 -19.27
C ALA A 238 13.68 -14.43 -18.87
N GLU A 239 14.77 -15.17 -19.08
CA GLU A 239 16.15 -14.79 -18.75
C GLU A 239 16.51 -13.37 -19.22
N SER A 240 16.12 -13.00 -20.44
CA SER A 240 16.26 -11.63 -20.93
C SER A 240 15.03 -11.17 -21.68
N VAL A 241 14.59 -9.95 -21.38
CA VAL A 241 13.48 -9.28 -22.06
C VAL A 241 13.90 -7.86 -22.42
N ILE A 242 13.80 -7.54 -23.71
CA ILE A 242 13.91 -6.19 -24.25
C ILE A 242 12.56 -5.85 -24.89
N ALA A 243 11.89 -4.82 -24.39
CA ALA A 243 10.57 -4.40 -24.82
C ALA A 243 10.58 -2.89 -25.12
N GLY A 244 10.68 -2.55 -26.40
CA GLY A 244 10.84 -1.17 -26.84
C GLY A 244 12.12 -0.56 -26.29
N ARG A 245 11.93 0.40 -25.39
CA ARG A 245 13.00 1.12 -24.68
C ARG A 245 13.40 0.48 -23.35
N HIS A 246 12.58 -0.43 -22.81
CA HIS A 246 12.79 -1.03 -21.50
C HIS A 246 13.46 -2.39 -21.64
N PHE A 247 14.36 -2.71 -20.73
CA PHE A 247 15.11 -3.96 -20.83
C PHE A 247 15.51 -4.50 -19.46
N SER A 248 15.66 -5.81 -19.41
CA SER A 248 16.31 -6.58 -18.36
C SER A 248 17.00 -7.73 -19.06
N VAL A 249 18.33 -7.71 -19.09
CA VAL A 249 19.14 -8.66 -19.86
C VAL A 249 20.13 -9.32 -18.92
N ASN A 250 20.08 -10.64 -18.88
CA ASN A 250 20.97 -11.48 -18.10
C ASN A 250 22.11 -12.02 -18.97
N LEU A 251 23.30 -12.08 -18.40
CA LEU A 251 24.45 -12.75 -18.99
C LEU A 251 25.13 -13.63 -17.92
N PRO A 252 25.21 -14.95 -18.12
CA PRO A 252 26.03 -15.79 -17.24
C PRO A 252 27.52 -15.46 -17.46
N GLY A 253 28.23 -15.17 -16.38
CA GLY A 253 29.69 -15.10 -16.31
C GLY A 253 30.31 -16.36 -15.69
N ASP A 254 31.63 -16.39 -15.51
CA ASP A 254 32.33 -17.52 -14.90
C ASP A 254 32.02 -17.60 -13.39
N GLY A 255 30.88 -18.22 -13.06
CA GLY A 255 30.40 -18.40 -11.69
C GLY A 255 29.71 -17.18 -11.07
N ARG A 256 29.43 -16.14 -11.87
CA ARG A 256 28.67 -14.94 -11.48
C ARG A 256 27.56 -14.66 -12.48
N GLU A 257 26.44 -14.16 -11.99
CA GLU A 257 25.30 -13.76 -12.82
C GLU A 257 25.26 -12.24 -12.97
N PHE A 258 25.21 -11.74 -14.22
CA PHE A 258 25.20 -10.31 -14.51
C PHE A 258 23.88 -9.90 -15.15
N THR A 259 23.07 -9.12 -14.44
CA THR A 259 21.82 -8.57 -14.97
C THR A 259 21.95 -7.07 -15.21
N LEU A 260 21.78 -6.64 -16.46
CA LEU A 260 21.66 -5.23 -16.82
C LEU A 260 20.20 -4.91 -17.10
N ARG A 261 19.62 -3.99 -16.34
CA ARG A 261 18.23 -3.55 -16.51
C ARG A 261 18.14 -2.04 -16.59
N GLY A 262 17.19 -1.53 -17.37
CA GLY A 262 17.06 -0.09 -17.51
C GLY A 262 16.02 0.36 -18.53
N THR A 263 16.13 1.65 -18.88
CA THR A 263 15.39 2.30 -19.96
C THR A 263 16.35 3.15 -20.78
N ILE A 264 16.32 3.00 -22.11
CA ILE A 264 17.09 3.83 -23.05
C ILE A 264 16.17 4.90 -23.66
N GLY A 265 16.55 6.18 -23.55
CA GLY A 265 15.87 7.30 -24.21
C GLY A 265 16.37 7.51 -25.66
N ASP A 266 16.29 8.73 -26.18
CA ASP A 266 16.73 9.12 -27.53
C ASP A 266 18.27 9.08 -27.69
N GLY A 267 18.87 7.89 -27.57
CA GLY A 267 20.31 7.62 -27.73
C GLY A 267 21.13 7.66 -26.44
N THR A 268 20.61 8.25 -25.36
CA THR A 268 21.21 8.24 -24.02
C THR A 268 20.43 7.34 -23.06
N PRO A 269 21.08 6.67 -22.10
CA PRO A 269 20.37 5.91 -21.09
C PRO A 269 19.66 6.85 -20.10
N ASP A 270 18.33 6.71 -19.99
CA ASP A 270 17.54 7.43 -18.98
C ASP A 270 17.74 6.82 -17.58
N PHE A 271 18.01 5.51 -17.55
CA PHE A 271 18.35 4.74 -16.36
C PHE A 271 18.99 3.41 -16.77
N ILE A 272 20.13 3.06 -16.18
CA ILE A 272 20.76 1.74 -16.32
C ILE A 272 21.29 1.30 -14.96
N GLU A 273 20.95 0.09 -14.58
CA GLU A 273 21.42 -0.57 -13.37
C GLU A 273 22.06 -1.90 -13.73
N LEU A 274 23.20 -2.18 -13.11
CA LEU A 274 23.88 -3.47 -13.20
C LEU A 274 23.79 -4.16 -11.84
N LEU A 275 23.33 -5.41 -11.87
CA LEU A 275 23.29 -6.34 -10.75
C LEU A 275 24.32 -7.44 -10.99
N VAL A 276 25.05 -7.81 -9.96
CA VAL A 276 25.95 -8.96 -9.91
C VAL A 276 25.47 -9.86 -8.79
N ASP A 277 25.09 -11.10 -9.13
CA ASP A 277 24.50 -12.07 -8.19
C ASP A 277 23.32 -11.46 -7.40
N GLY A 278 22.44 -10.74 -8.10
CA GLY A 278 21.29 -10.04 -7.53
C GLY A 278 21.61 -8.77 -6.72
N SER A 279 22.89 -8.43 -6.54
CA SER A 279 23.34 -7.26 -5.76
C SER A 279 23.70 -6.09 -6.66
N LYS A 280 23.27 -4.89 -6.29
CA LYS A 280 23.57 -3.67 -7.06
C LYS A 280 25.05 -3.36 -7.07
N VAL A 281 25.54 -2.95 -8.22
CA VAL A 281 26.89 -2.44 -8.39
C VAL A 281 26.88 -0.92 -8.47
N ASP A 282 27.86 -0.28 -7.84
CA ASP A 282 28.02 1.18 -7.84
C ASP A 282 27.91 1.76 -9.26
N PRO A 283 26.96 2.67 -9.52
CA PRO A 283 26.74 3.27 -10.84
C PRO A 283 27.93 4.09 -11.33
N GLN A 284 28.79 4.62 -10.44
CA GLN A 284 29.97 5.41 -10.84
C GLN A 284 31.17 4.55 -11.24
N GLY A 285 31.12 3.22 -11.03
CA GLY A 285 32.17 2.30 -11.47
C GLY A 285 33.50 2.41 -10.70
N ASN A 286 33.53 3.19 -9.62
CA ASN A 286 34.73 3.50 -8.85
C ASN A 286 35.34 2.26 -8.16
N ASN A 287 34.53 1.21 -7.94
CA ASN A 287 34.94 -0.03 -7.26
C ASN A 287 34.67 -1.32 -8.06
N GLN A 288 34.52 -1.23 -9.39
CA GLN A 288 34.21 -2.40 -10.23
C GLN A 288 35.47 -3.12 -10.73
N ASP A 289 35.50 -4.45 -10.62
CA ASP A 289 36.54 -5.30 -11.22
C ASP A 289 36.50 -5.29 -12.76
N ALA A 290 37.60 -5.71 -13.39
CA ALA A 290 37.77 -5.64 -14.85
C ALA A 290 36.76 -6.52 -15.61
N GLU A 291 36.35 -7.66 -15.04
CA GLU A 291 35.34 -8.54 -15.63
C GLU A 291 33.98 -7.84 -15.62
N THR A 292 33.55 -7.29 -14.47
CA THR A 292 32.30 -6.52 -14.34
C THR A 292 32.22 -5.37 -15.35
N ARG A 293 33.30 -4.60 -15.54
CA ARG A 293 33.34 -3.52 -16.55
C ARG A 293 33.21 -4.05 -17.98
N THR A 294 33.84 -5.18 -18.27
CA THR A 294 33.79 -5.81 -19.60
C THR A 294 32.40 -6.36 -19.91
N VAL A 295 31.78 -7.05 -18.95
CA VAL A 295 30.42 -7.59 -19.08
C VAL A 295 29.40 -6.46 -19.21
N ARG A 296 29.52 -5.39 -18.40
CA ARG A 296 28.69 -4.18 -18.52
C ARG A 296 28.75 -3.61 -19.93
N ALA A 297 29.95 -3.40 -20.49
CA ALA A 297 30.10 -2.84 -21.83
C ALA A 297 29.48 -3.73 -22.92
N LYS A 298 29.57 -5.06 -22.78
CA LYS A 298 28.91 -6.02 -23.67
C LYS A 298 27.38 -5.91 -23.59
N LEU A 299 26.83 -5.88 -22.37
CA LEU A 299 25.39 -5.76 -22.13
C LEU A 299 24.85 -4.43 -22.66
N GLU A 300 25.53 -3.31 -22.36
CA GLU A 300 25.13 -2.00 -22.87
C GLU A 300 25.17 -1.93 -24.40
N LYS A 301 26.16 -2.56 -25.04
CA LYS A 301 26.23 -2.67 -26.51
C LYS A 301 25.07 -3.49 -27.08
N LEU A 302 24.75 -4.63 -26.47
CA LEU A 302 23.62 -5.48 -26.87
C LEU A 302 22.30 -4.69 -26.78
N VAL A 303 22.04 -4.08 -25.63
CA VAL A 303 20.82 -3.29 -25.42
C VAL A 303 20.73 -2.13 -26.39
N ARG A 304 21.81 -1.36 -26.63
CA ARG A 304 21.80 -0.28 -27.63
C ARG A 304 21.50 -0.75 -29.06
N SER A 305 21.82 -2.01 -29.39
CA SER A 305 21.57 -2.56 -30.72
C SER A 305 20.14 -3.07 -30.92
N GLU A 306 19.54 -3.62 -29.85
CA GLU A 306 18.25 -4.34 -29.88
C GLU A 306 17.08 -3.54 -29.29
N ALA A 307 17.32 -2.66 -28.31
CA ALA A 307 16.29 -1.81 -27.70
C ALA A 307 15.88 -0.69 -28.67
N ARG A 308 14.84 -0.97 -29.47
CA ARG A 308 14.28 -0.06 -30.46
C ARG A 308 12.79 0.09 -30.21
N GLU A 309 12.27 1.29 -30.39
CA GLU A 309 10.85 1.56 -30.24
C GLU A 309 10.00 0.66 -31.15
N GLY A 310 8.93 0.07 -30.59
CA GLY A 310 8.05 -0.85 -31.30
C GLY A 310 8.60 -2.25 -31.59
N ARG A 311 9.78 -2.62 -31.04
CA ARG A 311 10.38 -3.96 -31.18
C ARG A 311 10.46 -4.67 -29.83
N PHE A 312 10.48 -5.99 -29.85
CA PHE A 312 10.83 -6.78 -28.68
C PHE A 312 11.79 -7.91 -29.00
N LEU A 313 12.55 -8.30 -27.99
CA LEU A 313 13.39 -9.49 -27.96
C LEU A 313 13.16 -10.20 -26.62
N VAL A 314 12.89 -11.50 -26.67
CA VAL A 314 12.83 -12.38 -25.52
C VAL A 314 13.86 -13.47 -25.70
N ASP A 315 14.63 -13.74 -24.67
CA ASP A 315 15.58 -14.83 -24.58
C ASP A 315 15.24 -15.61 -23.33
N ASP A 316 14.86 -16.88 -23.50
CA ASP A 316 14.42 -17.72 -22.39
C ASP A 316 15.14 -19.07 -22.39
N LEU A 317 15.28 -19.64 -21.20
CA LEU A 317 15.94 -20.92 -20.98
C LEU A 317 14.96 -21.91 -20.33
N ASP A 318 14.87 -23.10 -20.90
CA ASP A 318 14.13 -24.23 -20.35
C ASP A 318 15.03 -25.47 -20.33
N GLY A 319 15.67 -25.71 -19.18
CA GLY A 319 16.70 -26.73 -19.01
C GLY A 319 17.93 -26.46 -19.90
N ARG A 320 18.12 -27.26 -20.95
CA ARG A 320 19.22 -27.10 -21.93
C ARG A 320 18.77 -26.43 -23.23
N ARG A 321 17.49 -26.10 -23.36
CA ARG A 321 16.92 -25.47 -24.55
C ARG A 321 16.87 -23.97 -24.33
N ARG A 322 17.36 -23.20 -25.29
CA ARG A 322 17.26 -21.73 -25.29
C ARG A 322 16.39 -21.28 -26.45
N LEU A 323 15.42 -20.42 -26.18
CA LEU A 323 14.51 -19.88 -27.17
C LEU A 323 14.65 -18.36 -27.23
N LEU A 324 15.06 -17.87 -28.39
CA LEU A 324 15.15 -16.46 -28.70
C LEU A 324 14.01 -16.06 -29.65
N ILE A 325 13.17 -15.12 -29.22
CA ILE A 325 12.02 -14.61 -29.98
C ILE A 325 12.27 -13.15 -30.30
N ARG A 326 12.16 -12.76 -31.57
CA ARG A 326 12.17 -11.35 -31.99
C ARG A 326 10.87 -11.00 -32.66
N GLY A 327 10.42 -9.77 -32.47
CA GLY A 327 9.20 -9.30 -33.12
C GLY A 327 8.90 -7.83 -32.93
N ARG A 328 7.66 -7.48 -33.19
CA ARG A 328 7.13 -6.11 -33.11
C ARG A 328 6.05 -5.99 -32.04
N ILE A 329 6.00 -4.82 -31.42
CA ILE A 329 4.98 -4.42 -30.45
C ILE A 329 3.93 -3.61 -31.22
N ARG A 330 2.68 -4.06 -31.21
CA ARG A 330 1.56 -3.30 -31.78
C ARG A 330 1.19 -2.14 -30.87
N ASP A 331 0.81 -1.03 -31.47
CA ASP A 331 0.19 0.09 -30.77
C ASP A 331 -1.10 -0.40 -30.07
N PRO A 332 -1.17 -0.35 -28.73
CA PRO A 332 -2.31 -0.85 -27.97
C PRO A 332 -3.64 -0.19 -28.34
N LEU A 333 -3.64 1.08 -28.78
CA LEU A 333 -4.85 1.82 -29.13
C LEU A 333 -5.37 1.52 -30.53
N LYS A 334 -4.50 1.08 -31.45
CA LYS A 334 -4.86 0.82 -32.86
C LYS A 334 -5.12 -0.66 -33.14
N LYS A 335 -4.71 -1.52 -32.22
CA LYS A 335 -4.87 -2.97 -32.28
C LYS A 335 -6.34 -3.37 -32.08
N ARG A 336 -6.83 -4.39 -32.80
CA ARG A 336 -8.17 -4.94 -32.52
C ARG A 336 -8.14 -5.72 -31.21
N ARG A 337 -9.27 -5.75 -30.50
CA ARG A 337 -9.43 -6.41 -29.20
C ARG A 337 -9.05 -7.91 -29.18
N ALA A 338 -9.00 -8.58 -30.33
CA ALA A 338 -8.65 -10.01 -30.44
C ALA A 338 -7.20 -10.27 -30.88
N ASP A 339 -6.45 -9.24 -31.24
CA ASP A 339 -5.06 -9.41 -31.67
C ASP A 339 -4.14 -9.66 -30.45
N SER A 340 -2.87 -10.02 -30.63
CA SER A 340 -1.85 -9.96 -29.57
C SER A 340 -1.12 -8.61 -29.55
N ALA A 341 -0.67 -8.17 -28.37
CA ALA A 341 0.13 -6.95 -28.25
C ALA A 341 1.52 -7.14 -28.87
N TRP A 342 2.10 -8.34 -28.71
CA TRP A 342 3.37 -8.72 -29.31
C TRP A 342 3.12 -9.65 -30.48
N VAL A 343 3.81 -9.40 -31.59
CA VAL A 343 3.81 -10.26 -32.77
C VAL A 343 5.23 -10.72 -33.03
N ALA A 344 5.48 -12.00 -32.79
CA ALA A 344 6.74 -12.62 -33.14
C ALA A 344 6.92 -12.65 -34.68
N GLU A 345 8.13 -12.33 -35.11
CA GLU A 345 8.56 -12.32 -36.52
C GLU A 345 9.56 -13.45 -36.80
N SER A 346 10.35 -13.84 -35.80
CA SER A 346 11.32 -14.93 -35.90
C SER A 346 11.57 -15.61 -34.56
N TYR A 347 11.85 -16.90 -34.61
CA TYR A 347 12.21 -17.73 -33.46
C TYR A 347 13.55 -18.41 -33.73
N MET A 348 14.40 -18.51 -32.71
CA MET A 348 15.65 -19.25 -32.78
C MET A 348 15.73 -20.18 -31.56
N LEU A 349 15.72 -21.48 -31.84
CA LEU A 349 15.85 -22.54 -30.84
C LEU A 349 17.28 -23.06 -30.85
N VAL A 350 17.92 -23.08 -29.69
CA VAL A 350 19.22 -23.73 -29.49
C VAL A 350 19.00 -24.91 -28.54
N ALA A 351 19.26 -26.12 -29.01
CA ALA A 351 19.15 -27.35 -28.22
C ALA A 351 20.28 -28.32 -28.61
N ASP A 352 21.02 -28.84 -27.63
CA ASP A 352 22.09 -29.84 -27.81
C ASP A 352 23.05 -29.50 -28.98
N ASP A 353 23.58 -28.28 -28.98
CA ASP A 353 24.48 -27.68 -29.99
C ASP A 353 23.89 -27.48 -31.40
N ARG A 354 22.57 -27.69 -31.58
CA ARG A 354 21.87 -27.37 -32.84
C ARG A 354 21.11 -26.06 -32.70
N THR A 355 21.33 -25.16 -33.65
CA THR A 355 20.54 -23.93 -33.80
C THR A 355 19.56 -24.10 -34.95
N GLN A 356 18.26 -23.94 -34.66
CA GLN A 356 17.20 -23.93 -35.65
C GLN A 356 16.52 -22.56 -35.62
N THR A 357 16.31 -21.96 -36.79
CA THR A 357 15.61 -20.66 -36.91
C THR A 357 14.32 -20.89 -37.67
N PHE A 358 13.24 -20.32 -37.16
CA PHE A 358 11.90 -20.44 -37.72
C PHE A 358 11.35 -19.05 -38.04
N ALA A 359 10.76 -18.89 -39.21
CA ALA A 359 10.01 -17.69 -39.56
C ALA A 359 8.59 -17.72 -38.94
N ALA A 360 7.95 -16.55 -38.84
CA ALA A 360 6.55 -16.48 -38.43
C ALA A 360 5.65 -17.34 -39.33
N GLY A 361 4.98 -18.34 -38.75
CA GLY A 361 4.09 -19.27 -39.46
C GLY A 361 4.75 -20.56 -39.96
N GLU A 362 6.05 -20.72 -39.77
CA GLU A 362 6.75 -21.99 -40.04
C GLU A 362 6.36 -23.07 -39.02
N GLU A 363 6.37 -24.34 -39.43
CA GLU A 363 6.06 -25.43 -38.52
C GLU A 363 7.19 -25.61 -37.50
N MET A 364 6.83 -25.51 -36.23
CA MET A 364 7.72 -25.70 -35.08
C MET A 364 7.20 -26.89 -34.27
N PRO A 365 8.07 -27.58 -33.49
CA PRO A 365 7.61 -28.56 -32.52
C PRO A 365 6.54 -27.95 -31.59
N ALA A 366 5.47 -28.71 -31.31
CA ALA A 366 4.31 -28.19 -30.58
C ALA A 366 4.69 -27.60 -29.21
N GLU A 367 5.58 -28.26 -28.47
CA GLU A 367 6.10 -27.77 -27.18
C GLU A 367 6.79 -26.40 -27.31
N VAL A 368 7.60 -26.21 -28.35
CA VAL A 368 8.32 -24.95 -28.57
C VAL A 368 7.37 -23.85 -29.01
N ARG A 369 6.33 -24.20 -29.79
CA ARG A 369 5.28 -23.26 -30.17
C ARG A 369 4.47 -22.82 -28.94
N GLU A 370 4.06 -23.74 -28.08
CA GLU A 370 3.33 -23.41 -26.85
C GLU A 370 4.17 -22.52 -25.91
N TRP A 371 5.45 -22.87 -25.74
CA TRP A 371 6.42 -22.06 -25.00
C TRP A 371 6.54 -20.63 -25.58
N ALA A 372 6.68 -20.52 -26.89
CA ALA A 372 6.79 -19.24 -27.56
C ALA A 372 5.49 -18.41 -27.50
N ASP A 373 4.34 -19.06 -27.68
CA ASP A 373 3.03 -18.42 -27.65
C ASP A 373 2.72 -17.88 -26.25
N GLU A 374 3.07 -18.62 -25.19
CA GLU A 374 2.92 -18.13 -23.82
C GLU A 374 3.80 -16.91 -23.54
N LEU A 375 5.09 -16.97 -23.90
CA LEU A 375 6.02 -15.84 -23.76
C LEU A 375 5.55 -14.60 -24.53
N VAL A 376 5.03 -14.77 -25.74
CA VAL A 376 4.50 -13.66 -26.55
C VAL A 376 3.21 -13.11 -25.96
N ALA A 377 2.30 -13.98 -25.51
CA ALA A 377 1.01 -13.58 -24.94
C ALA A 377 1.16 -12.83 -23.60
N LEU A 378 2.12 -13.24 -22.77
CA LEU A 378 2.39 -12.64 -21.47
C LEU A 378 3.56 -11.66 -21.48
N GLN A 379 4.08 -11.34 -22.66
CA GLN A 379 5.09 -10.32 -22.91
C GLN A 379 6.42 -10.56 -22.17
N GLY A 380 6.96 -11.76 -22.29
CA GLY A 380 8.24 -12.19 -21.71
C GLY A 380 8.12 -12.92 -20.38
N MET A 381 6.93 -13.42 -20.04
CA MET A 381 6.66 -14.18 -18.82
C MET A 381 5.93 -15.49 -19.13
N ARG A 382 6.01 -16.44 -18.21
CA ARG A 382 5.21 -17.66 -18.15
C ARG A 382 4.48 -17.72 -16.82
N ARG A 383 3.45 -18.57 -16.73
CA ARG A 383 2.74 -18.81 -15.47
C ARG A 383 2.96 -20.24 -15.02
N VAL A 384 3.58 -20.38 -13.86
CA VAL A 384 3.85 -21.67 -13.24
C VAL A 384 3.13 -21.78 -11.90
N GLY A 385 2.77 -23.00 -11.51
CA GLY A 385 2.25 -23.26 -10.18
C GLY A 385 3.41 -23.25 -9.17
N LEU A 386 3.32 -22.46 -8.11
CA LEU A 386 4.41 -22.31 -7.13
C LEU A 386 4.88 -23.64 -6.53
N VAL A 387 3.93 -24.50 -6.15
CA VAL A 387 4.24 -25.82 -5.57
C VAL A 387 4.92 -26.73 -6.60
N GLY A 388 4.46 -26.68 -7.86
CA GLY A 388 5.07 -27.43 -8.96
C GLY A 388 6.49 -26.97 -9.24
N TYR A 389 6.68 -25.65 -9.35
CA TYR A 389 8.00 -25.04 -9.57
C TYR A 389 9.00 -25.43 -8.47
N ILE A 390 8.60 -25.34 -7.19
CA ILE A 390 9.46 -25.75 -6.06
C ILE A 390 9.80 -27.24 -6.14
N GLY A 391 8.82 -28.07 -6.52
CA GLY A 391 9.03 -29.51 -6.71
C GLY A 391 10.04 -29.84 -7.82
N GLU A 392 10.03 -29.05 -8.89
CA GLU A 392 10.92 -29.24 -10.06
C GLU A 392 12.31 -28.63 -9.87
N HIS A 393 12.39 -27.42 -9.30
CA HIS A 393 13.63 -26.63 -9.23
C HIS A 393 14.29 -26.67 -7.84
N GLY A 394 13.62 -27.21 -6.82
CA GLY A 394 14.14 -27.29 -5.44
C GLY A 394 14.23 -25.94 -4.72
N GLY A 395 13.67 -24.87 -5.27
CA GLY A 395 13.75 -23.51 -4.75
C GLY A 395 12.60 -22.61 -5.20
N LEU A 396 12.55 -21.39 -4.66
CA LEU A 396 11.61 -20.37 -5.13
C LEU A 396 12.08 -19.80 -6.48
N PRO A 397 11.14 -19.37 -7.35
CA PRO A 397 11.50 -18.60 -8.55
C PRO A 397 12.36 -17.37 -8.20
N ASP A 398 13.26 -17.00 -9.11
CA ASP A 398 14.09 -15.80 -8.95
C ASP A 398 13.24 -14.54 -9.16
N LEU A 399 12.62 -14.11 -8.07
CA LEU A 399 11.78 -12.94 -7.99
C LEU A 399 12.27 -12.07 -6.84
N ASN A 400 11.96 -10.77 -6.91
CA ASN A 400 12.19 -9.88 -5.79
C ASN A 400 11.16 -10.17 -4.69
N TRP A 401 11.41 -11.20 -3.89
CA TRP A 401 10.51 -11.61 -2.82
C TRP A 401 10.30 -10.52 -1.78
N ALA A 402 11.26 -9.61 -1.60
CA ALA A 402 11.11 -8.46 -0.71
C ALA A 402 10.00 -7.51 -1.18
N ILE A 403 9.94 -7.15 -2.48
CA ILE A 403 8.86 -6.29 -3.00
C ILE A 403 7.51 -7.03 -2.98
N ILE A 404 7.51 -8.34 -3.25
CA ILE A 404 6.28 -9.16 -3.26
C ILE A 404 5.70 -9.30 -1.84
N ILE A 405 6.55 -9.55 -0.83
CA ILE A 405 6.13 -9.63 0.57
C ILE A 405 5.67 -8.26 1.07
N ALA A 406 6.38 -7.18 0.72
CA ALA A 406 5.98 -5.81 1.04
C ALA A 406 4.62 -5.44 0.42
N PHE A 407 4.41 -5.83 -0.84
CA PHE A 407 3.13 -5.68 -1.54
C PHE A 407 2.00 -6.41 -0.82
N ALA A 408 2.20 -7.69 -0.50
CA ALA A 408 1.21 -8.48 0.23
C ALA A 408 0.90 -7.87 1.62
N ALA A 409 1.89 -7.25 2.27
CA ALA A 409 1.74 -6.63 3.58
C ALA A 409 0.87 -5.38 3.57
N ILE A 410 1.07 -4.50 2.59
CA ILE A 410 0.45 -3.17 2.54
C ILE A 410 -0.84 -3.15 1.72
N ALA A 411 -1.13 -4.18 0.90
CA ALA A 411 -2.42 -4.29 0.21
C ALA A 411 -3.58 -4.20 1.21
N GLY A 412 -4.40 -3.13 1.17
CA GLY A 412 -5.44 -2.87 2.18
C GLY A 412 -4.98 -2.03 3.40
N ALA A 413 -3.86 -1.31 3.33
CA ALA A 413 -3.18 -0.55 4.40
C ALA A 413 -2.14 -1.35 5.20
N GLY A 414 -2.53 -2.50 5.78
CA GLY A 414 -1.61 -3.39 6.50
C GLY A 414 -1.19 -2.95 7.91
N GLY A 415 -0.51 -3.86 8.61
CA GLY A 415 0.14 -3.60 9.89
C GLY A 415 -0.81 -3.21 11.03
N LEU A 416 -0.30 -2.40 11.97
CA LEU A 416 -1.09 -1.86 13.06
C LEU A 416 -2.07 -0.77 12.61
N SER A 417 -1.95 -0.27 11.37
CA SER A 417 -2.85 0.74 10.80
C SER A 417 -4.31 0.25 10.82
N ASN A 418 -4.54 -1.03 10.55
CA ASN A 418 -5.88 -1.65 10.61
C ASN A 418 -6.53 -1.60 12.00
N THR A 419 -5.75 -1.54 13.08
CA THR A 419 -6.30 -1.43 14.45
C THR A 419 -7.11 -0.14 14.65
N LEU A 420 -6.81 0.90 13.85
CA LEU A 420 -7.51 2.19 13.91
C LEU A 420 -8.97 2.13 13.49
N ALA A 421 -9.39 1.08 12.77
CA ALA A 421 -10.81 0.88 12.47
C ALA A 421 -11.66 0.93 13.76
N SER A 422 -11.13 0.41 14.88
CA SER A 422 -11.76 0.50 16.19
C SER A 422 -11.78 1.93 16.77
N ASN A 423 -10.69 2.70 16.64
CA ASN A 423 -10.64 4.09 17.07
C ASN A 423 -11.61 4.96 16.27
N TYR A 424 -11.70 4.74 14.96
CA TYR A 424 -12.60 5.48 14.07
C TYR A 424 -14.07 5.12 14.30
N ALA A 425 -14.37 3.85 14.59
CA ALA A 425 -15.71 3.45 15.04
C ALA A 425 -16.09 4.17 16.34
N ARG A 426 -15.18 4.26 17.31
CA ARG A 426 -15.41 5.02 18.55
C ARG A 426 -15.62 6.51 18.27
N ASP A 427 -14.71 7.16 17.56
CA ASP A 427 -14.73 8.60 17.35
C ASP A 427 -15.94 9.07 16.52
N LYS A 428 -16.46 8.20 15.64
CA LYS A 428 -17.73 8.42 14.93
C LYS A 428 -18.95 8.28 15.85
N GLY A 429 -18.78 7.67 17.02
CA GLY A 429 -19.84 7.41 18.00
C GLY A 429 -20.63 6.14 17.72
N TRP A 430 -20.04 5.14 17.05
CA TRP A 430 -20.75 3.89 16.74
C TRP A 430 -20.83 2.98 17.97
N GLY A 431 -21.98 2.32 18.15
CA GLY A 431 -22.24 1.45 19.30
C GLY A 431 -21.96 2.16 20.62
N MET A 432 -21.19 1.51 21.50
CA MET A 432 -20.81 2.12 22.79
C MET A 432 -19.82 3.28 22.68
N GLY A 433 -19.22 3.53 21.50
CA GLY A 433 -18.41 4.73 21.25
C GLY A 433 -19.18 6.04 21.47
N HIS A 434 -20.51 6.01 21.33
CA HIS A 434 -21.41 7.13 21.62
C HIS A 434 -21.21 7.74 23.02
N HIS A 435 -20.83 6.92 24.00
CA HIS A 435 -20.70 7.34 25.41
C HIS A 435 -19.29 7.75 25.81
N VAL A 436 -18.28 7.46 24.99
CA VAL A 436 -16.86 7.60 25.36
C VAL A 436 -16.25 8.89 24.79
N GLY A 437 -16.72 9.33 23.63
CA GLY A 437 -16.26 10.57 22.99
C GLY A 437 -15.11 10.37 21.99
N ALA A 438 -14.39 11.44 21.67
CA ALA A 438 -13.39 11.48 20.60
C ALA A 438 -12.23 12.43 20.94
N ILE A 439 -11.13 12.35 20.19
CA ILE A 439 -9.97 13.24 20.41
C ILE A 439 -10.24 14.63 19.79
N PRO A 440 -10.26 15.72 20.60
CA PRO A 440 -10.47 17.07 20.12
C PRO A 440 -9.27 17.58 19.30
N SER A 441 -9.54 18.40 18.28
CA SER A 441 -8.50 19.19 17.62
C SER A 441 -8.10 20.41 18.47
N ALA A 442 -6.91 20.96 18.22
CA ALA A 442 -6.39 22.13 18.93
C ALA A 442 -7.31 23.34 18.78
N ILE A 443 -7.82 23.56 17.57
CA ILE A 443 -8.71 24.66 17.21
C ILE A 443 -10.11 24.12 16.89
N GLY A 444 -11.13 24.62 17.58
CA GLY A 444 -12.54 24.28 17.38
C GLY A 444 -13.05 23.06 18.16
N GLY A 445 -12.19 22.36 18.91
CA GLY A 445 -12.51 21.12 19.64
C GLY A 445 -12.84 21.27 21.13
N HIS A 446 -12.92 22.48 21.66
CA HIS A 446 -12.95 22.74 23.12
C HIS A 446 -14.15 22.15 23.88
N LYS A 447 -15.22 21.73 23.19
CA LYS A 447 -16.41 21.09 23.79
C LYS A 447 -16.42 19.56 23.66
N VAL A 448 -15.39 18.98 23.05
CA VAL A 448 -15.28 17.53 22.84
C VAL A 448 -14.40 16.95 23.94
N GLU A 449 -14.94 15.95 24.64
CA GLU A 449 -14.25 15.24 25.71
C GLU A 449 -14.03 13.77 25.35
N LEU A 450 -13.00 13.18 25.94
CA LEU A 450 -12.73 11.75 25.86
C LEU A 450 -12.71 11.15 27.26
N SER A 451 -13.56 10.15 27.51
CA SER A 451 -13.57 9.40 28.77
C SER A 451 -12.31 8.54 28.93
N HIS A 452 -11.80 8.43 30.16
CA HIS A 452 -10.71 7.50 30.51
C HIS A 452 -11.12 6.03 30.50
N VAL A 453 -12.43 5.76 30.55
CA VAL A 453 -13.00 4.42 30.70
C VAL A 453 -14.10 4.22 29.69
N GLY A 454 -14.07 3.07 29.01
CA GLY A 454 -15.15 2.60 28.16
C GLY A 454 -16.42 2.27 28.93
N MET A 455 -17.47 2.01 28.16
CA MET A 455 -18.77 1.65 28.68
C MET A 455 -19.30 0.41 27.96
N VAL A 456 -19.82 -0.55 28.71
CA VAL A 456 -20.46 -1.77 28.19
C VAL A 456 -21.97 -1.73 28.43
N PHE A 457 -22.70 -2.68 27.85
CA PHE A 457 -24.14 -2.79 28.03
C PHE A 457 -24.54 -4.12 28.68
N ASP A 458 -25.69 -4.12 29.35
CA ASP A 458 -26.31 -5.35 29.86
C ASP A 458 -26.96 -6.11 28.69
N VAL A 459 -26.84 -7.44 28.73
CA VAL A 459 -27.34 -8.31 27.64
C VAL A 459 -28.79 -8.69 27.92
N ASP A 460 -29.71 -8.00 27.25
CA ASP A 460 -31.14 -8.29 27.18
C ASP A 460 -31.57 -8.51 25.72
N ASP A 461 -32.85 -8.77 25.48
CA ASP A 461 -33.35 -9.03 24.13
C ASP A 461 -33.26 -7.80 23.21
N THR A 462 -33.43 -6.59 23.76
CA THR A 462 -33.34 -5.33 23.03
C THR A 462 -31.90 -5.04 22.63
N SER A 463 -30.97 -5.11 23.58
CA SER A 463 -29.54 -4.89 23.33
C SER A 463 -28.97 -5.97 22.40
N ARG A 464 -29.47 -7.21 22.46
CA ARG A 464 -29.12 -8.27 21.50
C ARG A 464 -29.60 -7.95 20.08
N GLN A 465 -30.82 -7.44 19.90
CA GLN A 465 -31.32 -7.04 18.58
C GLN A 465 -30.52 -5.86 18.01
N ARG A 466 -30.24 -4.85 18.84
CA ARG A 466 -29.40 -3.69 18.48
C ARG A 466 -27.99 -4.13 18.10
N TRP A 467 -27.39 -5.03 18.88
CA TRP A 467 -26.08 -5.62 18.60
C TRP A 467 -26.03 -6.31 17.24
N LYS A 468 -27.02 -7.16 16.92
CA LYS A 468 -27.12 -7.78 15.58
C LYS A 468 -27.26 -6.76 14.46
N GLY A 469 -27.92 -5.62 14.71
CA GLY A 469 -28.00 -4.53 13.75
C GLY A 469 -26.65 -3.83 13.55
N TRP A 470 -25.93 -3.52 14.63
CA TRP A 470 -24.58 -2.95 14.58
C TRP A 470 -23.58 -3.87 13.89
N VAL A 471 -23.59 -5.17 14.19
CA VAL A 471 -22.72 -6.16 13.51
C VAL A 471 -23.00 -6.18 12.01
N ARG A 472 -24.27 -6.23 11.58
CA ARG A 472 -24.61 -6.15 10.14
C ARG A 472 -24.15 -4.83 9.52
N TYR A 473 -24.18 -3.74 10.27
CA TYR A 473 -23.76 -2.42 9.79
C TYR A 473 -22.26 -2.37 9.54
N ILE A 474 -21.42 -2.80 10.49
CA ILE A 474 -19.96 -2.83 10.29
C ILE A 474 -19.53 -3.84 9.20
N VAL A 475 -20.25 -4.97 9.06
CA VAL A 475 -19.95 -5.95 8.01
C VAL A 475 -20.19 -5.33 6.64
N ARG A 476 -21.26 -4.54 6.46
CA ARG A 476 -21.52 -3.83 5.21
C ARG A 476 -20.49 -2.72 4.95
N ASP A 477 -20.08 -1.99 5.98
CA ASP A 477 -19.04 -0.97 5.88
C ASP A 477 -17.69 -1.58 5.45
N GLN A 478 -17.27 -2.67 6.08
CA GLN A 478 -15.97 -3.29 5.80
C GLN A 478 -15.98 -4.21 4.58
N ALA A 479 -16.95 -5.12 4.45
CA ALA A 479 -17.02 -6.05 3.32
C ALA A 479 -17.65 -5.43 2.05
N GLY A 480 -18.44 -4.35 2.17
CA GLY A 480 -19.04 -3.68 1.04
C GLY A 480 -18.21 -2.48 0.57
N VAL A 481 -18.02 -1.49 1.44
CA VAL A 481 -17.36 -0.22 1.07
C VAL A 481 -15.85 -0.38 1.05
N TRP A 482 -15.25 -0.81 2.17
CA TRP A 482 -13.80 -0.88 2.30
C TRP A 482 -13.19 -1.90 1.33
N LEU A 483 -13.68 -3.15 1.33
CA LEU A 483 -13.22 -4.21 0.41
C LEU A 483 -13.33 -3.77 -1.05
N GLY A 484 -14.48 -3.20 -1.45
CA GLY A 484 -14.71 -2.72 -2.81
C GLY A 484 -13.71 -1.62 -3.20
N CYS A 485 -13.49 -0.64 -2.32
CA CYS A 485 -12.52 0.41 -2.56
C CYS A 485 -11.07 -0.09 -2.58
N CYS A 486 -10.68 -1.07 -1.76
CA CYS A 486 -9.34 -1.67 -1.79
C CYS A 486 -9.11 -2.46 -3.09
N LEU A 487 -10.09 -3.27 -3.51
CA LEU A 487 -9.98 -4.03 -4.77
C LEU A 487 -9.92 -3.10 -5.98
N LEU A 488 -10.77 -2.07 -6.04
CA LEU A 488 -10.74 -1.07 -7.12
C LEU A 488 -9.46 -0.23 -7.07
N GLY A 489 -9.07 0.19 -5.86
CA GLY A 489 -7.86 0.96 -5.60
C GLY A 489 -6.60 0.21 -6.00
N MET A 490 -6.60 -1.13 -5.92
CA MET A 490 -5.51 -1.97 -6.41
C MET A 490 -5.62 -2.24 -7.91
N ALA A 491 -6.80 -2.60 -8.40
CA ALA A 491 -7.02 -3.01 -9.78
C ALA A 491 -6.72 -1.88 -10.78
N LEU A 492 -7.23 -0.68 -10.53
CA LEU A 492 -7.16 0.42 -11.50
C LEU A 492 -5.72 0.93 -11.73
N PRO A 493 -4.89 1.17 -10.70
CA PRO A 493 -3.48 1.48 -10.91
C PRO A 493 -2.68 0.33 -11.51
N CYS A 494 -2.98 -0.94 -11.16
CA CYS A 494 -2.32 -2.09 -11.79
C CYS A 494 -2.66 -2.21 -13.28
N MET A 495 -3.90 -1.90 -13.68
CA MET A 495 -4.32 -1.84 -15.08
C MET A 495 -3.51 -0.79 -15.85
N MET A 496 -3.37 0.41 -15.29
CA MET A 496 -2.53 1.47 -15.87
C MET A 496 -1.06 1.06 -15.92
N SER A 497 -0.58 0.35 -14.90
CA SER A 497 0.79 -0.14 -14.87
C SER A 497 1.07 -1.14 -16.00
N LEU A 498 0.20 -2.13 -16.20
CA LEU A 498 0.33 -3.09 -17.31
C LEU A 498 0.22 -2.44 -18.69
N GLU A 499 -0.56 -1.36 -18.82
CA GLU A 499 -0.72 -0.67 -20.09
C GLU A 499 0.49 0.20 -20.43
N PHE A 500 0.96 0.99 -19.46
CA PHE A 500 1.89 2.08 -19.74
C PHE A 500 3.33 1.83 -19.29
N ILE A 501 3.56 0.91 -18.35
CA ILE A 501 4.89 0.68 -17.75
C ILE A 501 5.20 -0.82 -17.54
N ARG A 502 4.64 -1.71 -18.36
CA ARG A 502 4.99 -3.14 -18.32
C ARG A 502 6.44 -3.38 -18.73
N ASN A 503 7.08 -4.33 -18.06
CA ASN A 503 8.49 -4.69 -18.18
C ASN A 503 9.47 -3.58 -17.79
N VAL A 504 8.99 -2.46 -17.26
CA VAL A 504 9.86 -1.39 -16.77
C VAL A 504 10.49 -1.85 -15.45
N PRO A 505 11.82 -1.79 -15.31
CA PRO A 505 12.46 -1.98 -14.01
C PRO A 505 11.99 -0.90 -13.05
N VAL A 506 11.38 -1.30 -11.93
CA VAL A 506 10.87 -0.35 -10.94
C VAL A 506 11.84 -0.27 -9.78
N GLU A 507 12.39 0.93 -9.58
CA GLU A 507 13.34 1.15 -8.51
C GLU A 507 13.24 2.55 -7.88
N GLY A 508 13.44 2.57 -6.56
CA GLY A 508 13.61 3.77 -5.77
C GLY A 508 12.39 4.67 -5.78
N ASN A 509 12.66 5.96 -5.68
CA ASN A 509 11.66 7.02 -5.56
C ASN A 509 10.81 7.22 -6.83
N ARG A 510 11.20 6.65 -7.98
CA ARG A 510 10.56 6.91 -9.29
C ARG A 510 9.20 6.25 -9.45
N ALA A 511 8.92 5.17 -8.71
CA ALA A 511 7.67 4.41 -8.82
C ALA A 511 6.40 5.30 -8.75
N ALA A 512 6.43 6.34 -7.92
CA ALA A 512 5.33 7.29 -7.73
C ALA A 512 4.96 8.10 -8.99
N ALA A 513 5.89 8.23 -9.94
CA ALA A 513 5.75 9.10 -11.12
C ALA A 513 5.84 8.34 -12.45
N MET A 514 6.23 7.05 -12.45
CA MET A 514 6.42 6.26 -13.68
C MET A 514 5.14 6.14 -14.53
N THR A 515 3.99 5.93 -13.89
CA THR A 515 2.70 5.87 -14.62
C THR A 515 2.36 7.19 -15.30
N ALA A 516 2.82 8.34 -14.76
CA ALA A 516 2.66 9.64 -15.41
C ALA A 516 3.52 9.74 -16.68
N VAL A 517 4.75 9.22 -16.66
CA VAL A 517 5.62 9.12 -17.86
C VAL A 517 4.92 8.31 -18.93
N GLY A 518 4.52 7.08 -18.60
CA GLY A 518 3.96 6.16 -19.58
C GLY A 518 2.67 6.69 -20.22
N LEU A 519 1.76 7.29 -19.43
CA LEU A 519 0.54 7.88 -19.98
C LEU A 519 0.83 9.16 -20.81
N ALA A 520 1.79 9.97 -20.40
CA ALA A 520 2.15 11.19 -21.13
C ALA A 520 2.89 10.90 -22.46
N ASP A 521 3.67 9.82 -22.51
CA ASP A 521 4.27 9.29 -23.74
C ASP A 521 3.19 8.74 -24.69
N HIS A 522 2.16 8.10 -24.13
CA HIS A 522 1.04 7.54 -24.88
C HIS A 522 0.15 8.61 -25.55
N LEU A 523 0.12 9.82 -25.00
CA LEU A 523 -0.69 10.95 -25.49
C LEU A 523 0.19 12.17 -25.82
N PRO A 524 1.04 12.10 -26.87
CA PRO A 524 2.07 13.12 -27.13
C PRO A 524 1.48 14.52 -27.39
N GLY A 525 0.28 14.59 -28.01
CA GLY A 525 -0.41 15.86 -28.27
C GLY A 525 -0.87 16.61 -27.01
N TYR A 526 -1.00 15.90 -25.88
CA TYR A 526 -1.41 16.48 -24.59
C TYR A 526 -0.36 16.22 -23.50
N ARG A 527 0.88 15.88 -23.89
CA ARG A 527 1.95 15.41 -22.99
C ARG A 527 2.07 16.23 -21.72
N GLY A 528 2.26 17.55 -21.84
CA GLY A 528 2.48 18.43 -20.69
C GLY A 528 1.27 18.45 -19.73
N LEU A 529 0.06 18.49 -20.27
CA LEU A 529 -1.17 18.47 -19.46
C LEU A 529 -1.34 17.15 -18.71
N VAL A 530 -1.20 16.03 -19.42
CA VAL A 530 -1.33 14.67 -18.88
C VAL A 530 -0.26 14.40 -17.84
N TRP A 531 0.98 14.79 -18.13
CA TRP A 531 2.13 14.71 -17.22
C TRP A 531 1.83 15.39 -15.89
N THR A 532 1.56 16.71 -15.90
CA THR A 532 1.32 17.48 -14.68
C THR A 532 0.09 16.97 -13.94
N PHE A 533 -0.99 16.66 -14.65
CA PHE A 533 -2.21 16.14 -14.04
C PHE A 533 -1.99 14.81 -13.32
N MET A 534 -1.31 13.84 -13.95
CA MET A 534 -1.04 12.55 -13.31
C MET A 534 -0.09 12.68 -12.11
N LEU A 535 0.89 13.59 -12.17
CA LEU A 535 1.74 13.87 -11.02
C LEU A 535 0.96 14.50 -9.86
N MET A 536 -0.03 15.37 -10.13
CA MET A 536 -0.93 15.88 -9.11
C MET A 536 -1.79 14.78 -8.49
N VAL A 537 -2.25 13.81 -9.29
CA VAL A 537 -2.97 12.63 -8.78
C VAL A 537 -2.05 11.81 -7.88
N SER A 538 -0.81 11.52 -8.32
CA SER A 538 0.19 10.83 -7.49
C SER A 538 0.45 11.56 -6.17
N PHE A 539 0.63 12.88 -6.21
CA PHE A 539 0.79 13.70 -5.02
C PHE A 539 -0.43 13.62 -4.10
N LEU A 540 -1.65 13.72 -4.65
CA LEU A 540 -2.90 13.63 -3.91
C LEU A 540 -3.09 12.24 -3.27
N VAL A 541 -2.57 11.17 -3.86
CA VAL A 541 -2.59 9.83 -3.26
C VAL A 541 -1.64 9.74 -2.06
N LEU A 542 -0.43 10.29 -2.19
CA LEU A 542 0.64 10.09 -1.22
C LEU A 542 0.65 11.11 -0.07
N ALA A 543 0.43 12.40 -0.35
CA ALA A 543 0.56 13.46 0.65
C ALA A 543 -0.45 13.35 1.81
N PRO A 544 -1.75 13.07 1.59
CA PRO A 544 -2.70 12.84 2.69
C PRO A 544 -2.35 11.61 3.54
N ASN A 545 -1.65 10.62 2.98
CA ASN A 545 -1.19 9.47 3.76
C ASN A 545 -0.05 9.84 4.72
N ALA A 546 0.78 10.85 4.41
CA ALA A 546 1.75 11.38 5.36
C ALA A 546 1.07 11.99 6.61
N VAL A 547 -0.07 12.67 6.43
CA VAL A 547 -0.90 13.17 7.54
C VAL A 547 -1.37 12.01 8.42
N PHE A 548 -1.84 10.94 7.79
CA PHE A 548 -2.32 9.74 8.47
C PHE A 548 -1.21 9.02 9.24
N THR A 549 0.01 8.91 8.71
CA THR A 549 1.11 8.24 9.42
C THR A 549 1.42 8.90 10.77
N GLY A 550 1.41 10.25 10.83
CA GLY A 550 1.56 10.96 12.10
C GLY A 550 0.35 10.81 13.03
N GLU A 551 -0.86 10.85 12.46
CA GLU A 551 -2.11 10.71 13.20
C GLU A 551 -2.25 9.36 13.87
N GLN A 552 -1.93 8.26 13.17
CA GLN A 552 -2.14 6.91 13.67
C GLN A 552 -1.31 6.60 14.91
N ILE A 553 -0.04 7.03 14.92
CA ILE A 553 0.89 6.80 16.04
C ILE A 553 0.42 7.64 17.22
N SER A 554 0.17 8.92 16.97
CA SER A 554 -0.26 9.87 17.99
C SER A 554 -1.55 9.42 18.64
N ARG A 555 -2.54 9.00 17.85
CA ARG A 555 -3.83 8.50 18.33
C ARG A 555 -3.69 7.24 19.16
N ARG A 556 -3.03 6.21 18.63
CA ARG A 556 -2.89 4.90 19.28
C ARG A 556 -2.25 5.03 20.65
N TRP A 557 -1.13 5.75 20.72
CA TRP A 557 -0.41 5.93 21.97
C TRP A 557 -1.07 6.93 22.91
N THR A 558 -1.82 7.91 22.38
CA THR A 558 -2.70 8.75 23.21
C THR A 558 -3.72 7.90 23.92
N ASP A 559 -4.44 7.03 23.22
CA ASP A 559 -5.47 6.18 23.82
C ASP A 559 -4.89 5.23 24.88
N VAL A 560 -3.74 4.60 24.59
CA VAL A 560 -3.03 3.74 25.56
C VAL A 560 -2.60 4.53 26.81
N ILE A 561 -1.95 5.67 26.64
CA ILE A 561 -1.47 6.49 27.77
C ILE A 561 -2.66 7.07 28.55
N TRP A 562 -3.69 7.55 27.86
CA TRP A 562 -4.89 8.14 28.44
C TRP A 562 -5.64 7.16 29.35
N THR A 563 -5.73 5.89 28.94
CA THR A 563 -6.44 4.87 29.71
C THR A 563 -5.58 4.25 30.81
N ILE A 564 -4.28 4.05 30.60
CA ILE A 564 -3.43 3.23 31.50
C ILE A 564 -2.64 4.08 32.51
N SER A 565 -2.22 5.29 32.14
CA SER A 565 -1.31 6.08 32.97
C SER A 565 -2.05 6.71 34.16
N PRO A 566 -1.62 6.47 35.42
CA PRO A 566 -2.20 7.12 36.59
C PRO A 566 -2.05 8.65 36.58
N ARG A 567 -1.05 9.17 35.84
CA ARG A 567 -0.87 10.62 35.67
C ARG A 567 -1.87 11.18 34.67
N ALA A 568 -2.12 10.47 33.57
CA ALA A 568 -3.09 10.89 32.56
C ALA A 568 -4.52 10.86 33.10
N GLN A 569 -4.86 9.86 33.92
CA GLN A 569 -6.17 9.72 34.59
C GLN A 569 -6.52 10.87 35.56
N ARG A 570 -5.57 11.78 35.87
CA ARG A 570 -5.83 13.00 36.66
C ARG A 570 -6.22 14.20 35.81
N LEU A 571 -6.08 14.10 34.49
CA LEU A 571 -6.39 15.18 33.55
C LEU A 571 -7.88 15.18 33.23
N GLU A 572 -8.41 16.34 32.84
CA GLU A 572 -9.81 16.45 32.40
C GLU A 572 -9.98 16.00 30.94
N GLY A 573 -11.18 15.58 30.54
CA GLY A 573 -11.47 15.01 29.22
C GLY A 573 -10.94 15.81 28.02
N GLY A 574 -11.02 17.15 28.06
CA GLY A 574 -10.51 18.01 27.00
C GLY A 574 -8.98 18.17 26.96
N GLN A 575 -8.27 17.76 28.01
CA GLN A 575 -6.81 17.86 28.12
C GLN A 575 -6.07 16.70 27.43
N VAL A 576 -6.78 15.68 26.93
CA VAL A 576 -6.20 14.58 26.13
C VAL A 576 -5.39 15.09 24.93
N ARG A 577 -5.76 16.26 24.38
CA ARG A 577 -5.02 16.93 23.30
C ARG A 577 -3.55 17.21 23.65
N LEU A 578 -3.22 17.45 24.92
CA LEU A 578 -1.85 17.70 25.35
C LEU A 578 -0.97 16.46 25.13
N ILE A 579 -1.52 15.28 25.42
CA ILE A 579 -0.85 14.01 25.17
C ILE A 579 -0.72 13.79 23.66
N TYR A 580 -1.82 13.98 22.92
CA TYR A 580 -1.84 13.81 21.47
C TYR A 580 -0.81 14.68 20.75
N TYR A 581 -0.84 15.99 20.96
CA TYR A 581 0.08 16.91 20.29
C TYR A 581 1.51 16.78 20.83
N GLY A 582 1.70 16.32 22.08
CA GLY A 582 3.02 15.96 22.60
C GLY A 582 3.64 14.81 21.82
N ILE A 583 2.90 13.71 21.62
CA ILE A 583 3.36 12.56 20.82
C ILE A 583 3.58 12.96 19.37
N LEU A 584 2.65 13.73 18.78
CA LEU A 584 2.78 14.20 17.40
C LEU A 584 4.04 15.05 17.21
N SER A 585 4.39 15.90 18.19
CA SER A 585 5.60 16.71 18.15
C SER A 585 6.87 15.84 18.24
N LEU A 586 6.87 14.83 19.13
CA LEU A 586 7.97 13.86 19.23
C LEU A 586 8.14 13.08 17.92
N TYR A 587 7.04 12.65 17.31
CA TYR A 587 7.05 12.01 15.99
C TYR A 587 7.56 12.97 14.91
N GLY A 588 7.21 14.26 14.98
CA GLY A 588 7.74 15.29 14.08
C GLY A 588 9.27 15.40 14.17
N VAL A 589 9.83 15.45 15.38
CA VAL A 589 11.28 15.48 15.58
C VAL A 589 11.94 14.19 15.07
N TRP A 590 11.37 13.03 15.41
CA TRP A 590 11.84 11.74 14.93
C TRP A 590 11.79 11.63 13.40
N GLY A 591 10.71 12.09 12.77
CA GLY A 591 10.54 12.00 11.32
C GLY A 591 11.54 12.87 10.57
N LEU A 592 11.85 14.07 11.07
CA LEU A 592 12.93 14.89 10.52
C LEU A 592 14.29 14.19 10.62
N PHE A 593 14.58 13.58 11.76
CA PHE A 593 15.78 12.76 11.93
C PHE A 593 15.79 11.57 10.96
N ALA A 594 14.70 10.81 10.88
CA ALA A 594 14.61 9.63 10.03
C ALA A 594 14.81 9.97 8.54
N LEU A 595 14.18 11.04 8.05
CA LEU A 595 14.35 11.53 6.67
C LEU A 595 15.78 12.03 6.40
N ALA A 596 16.52 12.46 7.42
CA ALA A 596 17.89 12.93 7.24
C ALA A 596 18.90 11.79 7.05
N PHE A 597 18.74 10.69 7.80
CA PHE A 597 19.77 9.66 7.95
C PHE A 597 19.49 8.35 7.22
N PHE A 598 18.26 8.09 6.79
CA PHE A 598 17.90 6.81 6.20
C PHE A 598 17.28 6.96 4.82
N ASP A 599 17.49 5.95 3.97
CA ASP A 599 16.88 5.88 2.64
C ASP A 599 15.37 5.60 2.76
N PRO A 600 14.49 6.49 2.27
CA PRO A 600 13.05 6.33 2.43
C PRO A 600 12.47 5.07 1.78
N PHE A 601 13.06 4.62 0.66
CA PHE A 601 12.56 3.48 -0.10
C PHE A 601 12.92 2.15 0.58
N GLN A 602 14.17 1.99 1.02
CA GLN A 602 14.60 0.83 1.80
C GLN A 602 13.83 0.71 3.11
N ILE A 603 13.63 1.83 3.81
CA ILE A 603 12.79 1.85 5.01
C ILE A 603 11.35 1.43 4.68
N ALA A 604 10.79 1.91 3.56
CA ALA A 604 9.44 1.53 3.17
C ALA A 604 9.32 0.02 2.98
N ILE A 605 10.29 -0.62 2.32
CA ILE A 605 10.31 -2.09 2.14
C ILE A 605 10.44 -2.80 3.49
N ILE A 606 11.41 -2.42 4.32
CA ILE A 606 11.64 -3.05 5.63
C ILE A 606 10.41 -2.87 6.53
N GLY A 607 9.88 -1.65 6.60
CA GLY A 607 8.67 -1.32 7.35
C GLY A 607 7.46 -2.09 6.85
N ALA A 608 7.28 -2.22 5.52
CA ALA A 608 6.22 -3.03 4.92
C ALA A 608 6.32 -4.50 5.33
N VAL A 609 7.50 -5.11 5.20
CA VAL A 609 7.71 -6.52 5.55
C VAL A 609 7.43 -6.76 7.02
N LEU A 610 7.96 -5.90 7.91
CA LEU A 610 7.76 -6.05 9.36
C LEU A 610 6.31 -5.77 9.79
N GLN A 611 5.55 -4.98 9.02
CA GLN A 611 4.12 -4.77 9.28
C GLN A 611 3.30 -6.06 9.18
N ASN A 612 3.70 -7.06 8.38
CA ASN A 612 3.05 -8.38 8.39
C ASN A 612 3.10 -9.02 9.77
N PHE A 613 4.25 -8.94 10.44
CA PHE A 613 4.42 -9.50 11.77
C PHE A 613 3.53 -8.76 12.79
N ALA A 614 3.52 -7.43 12.73
CA ALA A 614 2.68 -6.62 13.61
C ALA A 614 1.17 -6.89 13.41
N LEU A 615 0.72 -7.05 12.16
CA LEU A 615 -0.65 -7.42 11.84
C LEU A 615 -1.00 -8.82 12.36
N GLY A 616 -0.12 -9.81 12.15
CA GLY A 616 -0.31 -11.17 12.66
C GLY A 616 -0.42 -11.21 14.19
N CYS A 617 0.47 -10.53 14.90
CA CYS A 617 0.40 -10.39 16.36
C CYS A 617 -0.89 -9.71 16.82
N ALA A 618 -1.28 -8.61 16.17
CA ALA A 618 -2.51 -7.88 16.49
C ALA A 618 -3.76 -8.74 16.23
N ALA A 619 -3.79 -9.52 15.15
CA ALA A 619 -4.90 -10.43 14.83
C ALA A 619 -5.06 -11.53 15.88
N LEU A 620 -3.97 -12.19 16.28
CA LEU A 620 -3.99 -13.20 17.34
C LEU A 620 -4.40 -12.60 18.69
N HIS A 621 -3.91 -11.40 19.02
CA HIS A 621 -4.30 -10.72 20.25
C HIS A 621 -5.77 -10.25 20.20
N THR A 622 -6.27 -9.82 19.05
CA THR A 622 -7.70 -9.51 18.87
C THR A 622 -8.56 -10.74 19.13
N LEU A 623 -8.17 -11.89 18.62
CA LEU A 623 -8.86 -13.15 18.91
C LEU A 623 -8.85 -13.46 20.42
N TYR A 624 -7.71 -13.24 21.08
CA TYR A 624 -7.58 -13.44 22.52
C TYR A 624 -8.47 -12.49 23.33
N VAL A 625 -8.49 -11.20 22.98
CA VAL A 625 -9.42 -10.19 23.54
C VAL A 625 -10.86 -10.64 23.34
N ASN A 626 -11.21 -11.05 22.12
CA ASN A 626 -12.59 -11.39 21.78
C ASN A 626 -13.09 -12.63 22.54
N ARG A 627 -12.20 -13.57 22.86
CA ARG A 627 -12.53 -14.76 23.65
C ARG A 627 -12.57 -14.53 25.17
N THR A 628 -11.81 -13.56 25.68
CA THR A 628 -11.66 -13.35 27.12
C THR A 628 -12.55 -12.25 27.68
N LEU A 629 -12.80 -11.19 26.90
CA LEU A 629 -13.47 -9.99 27.40
C LEU A 629 -14.95 -9.88 27.00
N TYR A 630 -15.41 -10.61 25.99
CA TYR A 630 -16.82 -10.59 25.58
C TYR A 630 -17.69 -11.38 26.54
N HIS A 631 -18.94 -10.92 26.69
CA HIS A 631 -19.98 -11.79 27.22
C HIS A 631 -20.20 -12.98 26.27
N ALA A 632 -20.31 -14.20 26.80
CA ALA A 632 -20.54 -15.43 26.00
C ALA A 632 -21.67 -15.33 24.95
N LYS A 633 -22.72 -14.55 25.24
CA LYS A 633 -23.89 -14.32 24.36
C LYS A 633 -23.66 -13.29 23.23
N CYS A 634 -22.50 -12.64 23.19
CA CYS A 634 -22.07 -11.70 22.16
C CYS A 634 -20.79 -12.19 21.43
N SER A 635 -20.30 -13.39 21.80
CA SER A 635 -19.14 -14.06 21.20
C SER A 635 -19.48 -14.54 19.79
N PRO A 636 -18.51 -14.60 18.85
CA PRO A 636 -18.73 -15.21 17.52
C PRO A 636 -19.21 -16.67 17.53
N THR A 637 -19.06 -17.39 18.66
CA THR A 637 -19.37 -18.83 18.77
C THR A 637 -20.65 -19.13 19.57
N GLY A 638 -21.50 -18.14 19.89
CA GLY A 638 -22.67 -18.33 20.79
C GLY A 638 -23.92 -17.57 20.39
#